data_AF-A0A2B4RUG5-F1
#
_entry.id   AF-A0A2B4RUG5-F1
#
_cell.length_a   1.000
_cell.length_b   1.000
_cell.length_c   1.000
_cell.angle_alpha   90.00
_cell.angle_beta   90.00
_cell.angle_gamma   90.00
#
_symmetry.space_group_name_H-M   'P 1'
#
loop_
_entity.id
_entity.type
_entity.pdbx_description
1 polymer ?
#
loop_
_entity_poly.entity_id
_entity_poly.type
_entity_poly.pdbx_seq_one_letter_code
_entity_poly.pdbx_strand_id
1 'polypeptide(L)'
;MDGEGPAREVKINSFYMDVYETSNAEFEFFFNNTGYVTEAEKFGDSFVLEGKISKEIKKDIHQAVAAAPWWLPVKGAYWKKPEGPDSHIRDRMDHPVLHISWNDAVAFCKWGEKRLPTEAEWEYACRAGLQDKLYSWGNKLKKDGHHMANTWQGRFPTVDSGEDGYSGTAPVTAFPPNKFGLYNMLGNAWEWTQDWWSIRHSSHFQENPKGPASGRDKVKKGGSYMCHNVTKPDVIDASGSLQVCAGHRSGSEAAIHAMRELFEHDNSDAVLLIDASNAFNSLNRAAALHNIGVLCPSIATYAINTYREPARLFIIGGQELRSSEGTTQGDPLAMSLYAISLQPLITRLQVKSAASQCWYADDAIGCGSLGDVKTWWDELMVSGPPLGYIPNPQKCWLIVKPEKERPAKEIFSETNINITTEGRKHLGAALGSRAFFEEYVDEKIEEWVAQVTRLAEFATTQPQSSYAAFVFGLRHRWTYLLRTLPGLAPFLEPLERAIADLLVPAITEHATTQEERDLLELPVRLGGLGLINPARTASQEYEASVKITGPLVRQIIKQAQEPPDETEIKTLQANARREKDELLKRQCEQVRESLSSKTERAVELAAEKGASNWLTVIPIKEMNFNLNKREFRDAIKLRYDWEIADLPAMCTCGDFFTVDHAMVCRHGGLIIQRHNEIRDLEAEMLRMVCTDVETEPVLQEITGEELNRGANRAPDARLDIHVRGFWDRQQSAFFDVRVCHPNADSYRELSPKQIFQLHENEKKRQYSRRVLEVEQATFTPLVFTSTGGMADECKRFHSRLAELLALKKGDDYATTISWIRAKISFAILRSALLCLRGTRRKRRVANISDTDITSESAQARI
;
A
#
# COMPACT_ATOMS: atom_id res chain seq x y z
N MET A 1 -29.11 -13.09 2.49
CA MET A 1 -28.43 -13.23 1.18
C MET A 1 -29.41 -12.73 0.15
N ASP A 2 -28.95 -11.77 -0.66
CA ASP A 2 -29.85 -10.85 -1.34
C ASP A 2 -30.10 -11.25 -2.81
N GLY A 3 -29.53 -12.36 -3.27
CA GLY A 3 -29.80 -12.89 -4.61
C GLY A 3 -29.06 -12.20 -5.76
N GLU A 4 -27.90 -11.56 -5.51
CA GLU A 4 -27.16 -10.85 -6.58
C GLU A 4 -26.73 -11.76 -7.74
N GLY A 5 -26.40 -13.03 -7.44
CA GLY A 5 -26.11 -14.04 -8.44
C GLY A 5 -27.35 -14.86 -8.88
N PRO A 6 -27.30 -15.53 -10.04
CA PRO A 6 -26.20 -15.51 -11.01
C PRO A 6 -26.19 -14.24 -11.88
N ALA A 7 -25.01 -13.92 -12.42
CA ALA A 7 -24.89 -12.97 -13.52
C ALA A 7 -25.73 -13.45 -14.71
N ARG A 8 -26.42 -12.52 -15.37
CA ARG A 8 -27.40 -12.80 -16.42
C ARG A 8 -27.39 -11.72 -17.48
N GLU A 9 -27.55 -12.12 -18.73
CA GLU A 9 -27.62 -11.19 -19.84
C GLU A 9 -29.05 -10.66 -19.98
N VAL A 10 -29.18 -9.34 -20.04
CA VAL A 10 -30.47 -8.65 -20.14
C VAL A 10 -30.41 -7.60 -21.24
N LYS A 11 -31.39 -7.64 -22.14
CA LYS A 11 -31.60 -6.59 -23.14
C LYS A 11 -32.64 -5.60 -22.66
N ILE A 12 -32.27 -4.32 -22.69
CA ILE A 12 -33.11 -3.18 -22.28
C ILE A 12 -33.37 -2.29 -23.50
N ASN A 13 -34.64 -1.95 -23.73
CA ASN A 13 -35.04 -1.01 -24.77
C ASN A 13 -34.71 0.43 -24.35
N SER A 14 -34.69 1.37 -25.31
CA SER A 14 -34.50 2.80 -24.98
C SER A 14 -35.62 3.31 -24.06
N PHE A 15 -35.22 4.07 -23.03
CA PHE A 15 -36.11 4.68 -22.05
C PHE A 15 -35.48 5.99 -21.53
N TYR A 16 -36.28 6.80 -20.81
CA TYR A 16 -35.80 7.98 -20.10
C TYR A 16 -35.65 7.66 -18.61
N MET A 17 -34.58 8.17 -18.00
CA MET A 17 -34.35 8.14 -16.55
C MET A 17 -34.22 9.58 -16.06
N ASP A 18 -34.74 9.86 -14.87
CA ASP A 18 -34.51 11.15 -14.23
C ASP A 18 -33.02 11.31 -13.90
N VAL A 19 -32.50 12.51 -14.14
CA VAL A 19 -31.07 12.84 -13.98
C VAL A 19 -30.65 12.82 -12.50
N TYR A 20 -31.60 13.11 -11.61
CA TYR A 20 -31.42 13.29 -10.18
C TYR A 20 -32.45 12.46 -9.42
N GLU A 21 -32.13 12.13 -8.17
CA GLU A 21 -33.14 11.74 -7.18
C GLU A 21 -34.20 12.86 -7.06
N THR A 22 -35.46 12.50 -6.77
CA THR A 22 -36.51 13.49 -6.56
C THR A 22 -36.18 14.37 -5.35
N SER A 23 -36.12 15.68 -5.55
CA SER A 23 -35.79 16.63 -4.49
C SER A 23 -36.98 16.95 -3.59
N ASN A 24 -36.71 17.49 -2.40
CA ASN A 24 -37.73 18.05 -1.50
C ASN A 24 -38.58 19.14 -2.21
N ALA A 25 -37.98 19.97 -3.05
CA ALA A 25 -38.67 21.01 -3.81
C ALA A 25 -39.66 20.45 -4.83
N GLU A 26 -39.26 19.44 -5.60
CA GLU A 26 -40.13 18.79 -6.57
C GLU A 26 -41.29 18.05 -5.89
N PHE A 27 -41.00 17.35 -4.78
CA PHE A 27 -42.01 16.66 -4.01
C PHE A 27 -42.98 17.63 -3.32
N GLU A 28 -42.49 18.78 -2.83
CA GLU A 28 -43.35 19.84 -2.29
C GLU A 28 -44.28 20.42 -3.37
N PHE A 29 -43.79 20.55 -4.60
CA PHE A 29 -44.63 20.98 -5.71
C PHE A 29 -45.75 19.96 -6.00
N PHE A 30 -45.46 18.67 -6.01
CA PHE A 30 -46.49 17.62 -6.09
C PHE A 30 -47.49 17.71 -4.94
N PHE A 31 -47.01 17.82 -3.70
CA PHE A 31 -47.84 17.93 -2.51
C PHE A 31 -48.80 19.12 -2.59
N ASN A 32 -48.28 20.31 -2.95
CA ASN A 32 -49.08 21.53 -3.03
C ASN A 32 -50.16 21.48 -4.12
N ASN A 33 -49.92 20.75 -5.22
CA ASN A 33 -50.88 20.64 -6.33
C ASN A 33 -51.93 19.56 -6.11
N THR A 34 -51.66 18.55 -5.29
CA THR A 34 -52.53 17.37 -5.15
C THR A 34 -53.16 17.22 -3.78
N GLY A 35 -52.61 17.86 -2.75
CA GLY A 35 -52.97 17.62 -1.36
C GLY A 35 -52.63 16.20 -0.89
N TYR A 36 -51.67 15.54 -1.55
CA TYR A 36 -51.31 14.16 -1.27
C TYR A 36 -50.76 14.00 0.16
N VAL A 37 -51.20 12.95 0.86
CA VAL A 37 -50.74 12.62 2.22
C VAL A 37 -49.94 11.33 2.14
N THR A 38 -48.67 11.36 2.56
CA THR A 38 -47.78 10.20 2.48
C THR A 38 -48.17 9.08 3.43
N GLU A 39 -47.65 7.87 3.22
CA GLU A 39 -47.92 6.77 4.15
C GLU A 39 -47.35 7.04 5.55
N ALA A 40 -46.17 7.66 5.66
CA ALA A 40 -45.60 8.07 6.95
C ALA A 40 -46.53 9.03 7.71
N GLU A 41 -47.15 9.99 7.02
CA GLU A 41 -48.13 10.91 7.61
C GLU A 41 -49.42 10.18 8.07
N LYS A 42 -49.87 9.16 7.32
CA LYS A 42 -51.04 8.35 7.68
C LYS A 42 -50.77 7.42 8.87
N PHE A 43 -49.59 6.80 8.91
CA PHE A 43 -49.19 5.94 10.03
C PHE A 43 -48.87 6.76 11.29
N GLY A 44 -48.38 7.99 11.12
CA GLY A 44 -48.07 8.92 12.20
C GLY A 44 -46.64 8.78 12.75
N ASP A 45 -45.81 7.92 12.15
CA ASP A 45 -44.40 7.76 12.45
C ASP A 45 -43.60 7.27 11.24
N SER A 46 -42.27 7.39 11.32
CA SER A 46 -41.33 6.77 10.39
C SER A 46 -40.00 6.48 11.09
N PHE A 47 -39.22 5.56 10.53
CA PHE A 47 -37.88 5.24 11.04
C PHE A 47 -36.86 6.36 10.77
N VAL A 48 -36.08 6.70 11.80
CA VAL A 48 -34.99 7.69 11.77
C VAL A 48 -33.72 7.08 12.38
N LEU A 49 -32.56 7.41 11.82
CA LEU A 49 -31.27 6.99 12.35
C LEU A 49 -31.01 7.64 13.71
N GLU A 50 -30.65 6.84 14.71
CA GLU A 50 -30.44 7.26 16.10
C GLU A 50 -29.54 8.49 16.24
N GLY A 51 -28.45 8.57 15.47
CA GLY A 51 -27.50 9.68 15.50
C GLY A 51 -28.05 11.01 14.95
N LYS A 52 -29.23 11.01 14.33
CA LYS A 52 -29.89 12.20 13.77
C LYS A 52 -31.06 12.71 14.61
N ILE A 53 -31.47 11.97 15.64
CA ILE A 53 -32.61 12.33 16.49
C ILE A 53 -32.16 13.26 17.61
N SER A 54 -32.94 14.29 17.91
CA SER A 54 -32.67 15.18 19.04
C SER A 54 -32.74 14.43 20.38
N LYS A 55 -32.01 14.92 21.39
CA LYS A 55 -31.98 14.28 22.71
C LYS A 55 -33.36 14.27 23.36
N GLU A 56 -34.18 15.27 23.07
CA GLU A 56 -35.52 15.46 23.58
C GLU A 56 -36.47 14.38 23.04
N ILE A 57 -36.51 14.18 21.72
CA ILE A 57 -37.34 13.13 21.10
C ILE A 57 -36.89 11.74 21.52
N LYS A 58 -35.57 11.52 21.58
CA LYS A 58 -34.99 10.20 21.88
C LYS A 58 -35.40 9.65 23.25
N LYS A 59 -35.66 10.52 24.24
CA LYS A 59 -36.04 10.11 25.61
C LYS A 59 -37.34 9.30 25.65
N ASP A 60 -38.26 9.60 24.75
CA ASP A 60 -39.61 9.01 24.73
C ASP A 60 -39.71 7.77 23.83
N ILE A 61 -38.59 7.30 23.27
CA ILE A 61 -38.53 6.12 22.39
C ILE A 61 -37.90 4.95 23.14
N HIS A 62 -38.67 3.87 23.30
CA HIS A 62 -38.24 2.63 23.97
C HIS A 62 -38.22 1.41 23.04
N GLN A 63 -38.49 1.61 21.75
CA GLN A 63 -38.56 0.55 20.74
C GLN A 63 -37.57 0.85 19.62
N ALA A 64 -36.91 -0.18 19.11
CA ALA A 64 -35.97 -0.11 17.99
C ALA A 64 -36.21 -1.28 17.04
N VAL A 65 -35.75 -1.17 15.80
CA VAL A 65 -35.80 -2.30 14.85
C VAL A 65 -34.84 -3.39 15.32
N ALA A 66 -35.36 -4.59 15.62
CA ALA A 66 -34.55 -5.67 16.18
C ALA A 66 -33.33 -6.06 15.32
N ALA A 67 -33.47 -6.02 13.99
CA ALA A 67 -32.39 -6.32 13.05
C ALA A 67 -31.40 -5.15 12.85
N ALA A 68 -31.72 -3.94 13.31
CA ALA A 68 -30.92 -2.74 13.14
C ALA A 68 -31.25 -1.73 14.26
N PRO A 69 -30.69 -1.90 15.47
CA PRO A 69 -31.08 -1.15 16.67
C PRO A 69 -30.91 0.37 16.57
N TRP A 70 -30.09 0.84 15.63
CA TRP A 70 -29.90 2.25 15.32
C TRP A 70 -31.07 2.89 14.54
N TRP A 71 -32.10 2.13 14.16
CA TRP A 71 -33.34 2.67 13.56
C TRP A 71 -34.44 2.77 14.62
N LEU A 72 -34.87 3.99 14.89
CA LEU A 72 -35.90 4.31 15.88
C LEU A 72 -37.19 4.79 15.19
N PRO A 73 -38.38 4.29 15.56
CA PRO A 73 -39.66 4.80 15.06
C PRO A 73 -39.97 6.14 15.74
N VAL A 74 -39.89 7.24 14.99
CA VAL A 74 -40.11 8.60 15.49
C VAL A 74 -41.50 9.07 15.11
N LYS A 75 -42.34 9.35 16.12
CA LYS A 75 -43.67 9.91 15.91
C LYS A 75 -43.59 11.28 15.26
N GLY A 76 -44.39 11.48 14.21
CA GLY A 76 -44.41 12.72 13.43
C GLY A 76 -43.17 12.95 12.58
N ALA A 77 -42.32 11.92 12.37
CA ALA A 77 -41.30 11.96 11.33
C ALA A 77 -41.95 11.64 9.97
N TYR A 78 -41.75 12.55 9.02
CA TYR A 78 -42.21 12.42 7.64
C TYR A 78 -41.36 13.36 6.74
N TRP A 79 -41.65 13.41 5.44
CA TRP A 79 -40.78 14.08 4.48
C TRP A 79 -40.47 15.57 4.78
N LYS A 80 -41.40 16.37 5.33
CA LYS A 80 -41.11 17.77 5.74
C LYS A 80 -40.34 17.89 7.05
N LYS A 81 -40.35 16.83 7.87
CA LYS A 81 -39.79 16.75 9.21
C LYS A 81 -39.03 15.43 9.41
N PRO A 82 -37.95 15.19 8.66
CA PRO A 82 -37.39 13.85 8.53
C PRO A 82 -36.67 13.34 9.79
N GLU A 83 -36.22 14.21 10.70
CA GLU A 83 -35.64 13.75 11.99
C GLU A 83 -36.66 13.75 13.15
N GLY A 84 -37.91 14.13 12.88
CA GLY A 84 -38.98 14.24 13.88
C GLY A 84 -39.59 15.64 14.00
N PRO A 85 -40.56 15.86 14.91
CA PRO A 85 -41.40 17.05 14.94
C PRO A 85 -40.69 18.41 15.07
N ASP A 86 -39.46 18.42 15.57
CA ASP A 86 -38.59 19.58 15.77
C ASP A 86 -37.66 19.86 14.58
N SER A 87 -37.65 19.01 13.55
CA SER A 87 -36.86 19.16 12.32
C SER A 87 -37.64 19.84 11.19
N HIS A 88 -36.92 20.28 10.15
CA HIS A 88 -37.51 20.84 8.92
C HIS A 88 -36.62 20.66 7.68
N ILE A 89 -37.19 20.84 6.48
CA ILE A 89 -36.48 20.76 5.18
C ILE A 89 -36.05 22.10 4.58
N ARG A 90 -36.31 23.24 5.25
CA ARG A 90 -36.11 24.59 4.69
C ARG A 90 -34.73 24.85 4.09
N ASP A 91 -33.68 24.32 4.72
CA ASP A 91 -32.29 24.51 4.29
C ASP A 91 -31.76 23.35 3.42
N ARG A 92 -32.65 22.49 2.93
CA ARG A 92 -32.32 21.29 2.13
C ARG A 92 -33.37 20.98 1.07
N MET A 93 -33.92 22.03 0.46
CA MET A 93 -34.95 21.89 -0.58
C MET A 93 -34.42 21.19 -1.85
N ASP A 94 -33.11 21.25 -2.07
CA ASP A 94 -32.36 20.60 -3.15
C ASP A 94 -31.77 19.23 -2.78
N HIS A 95 -32.05 18.73 -1.57
CA HIS A 95 -31.70 17.36 -1.16
C HIS A 95 -32.81 16.37 -1.56
N PRO A 96 -32.50 15.06 -1.64
CA PRO A 96 -33.51 14.05 -1.95
C PRO A 96 -34.61 14.03 -0.89
N VAL A 97 -35.85 13.85 -1.34
CA VAL A 97 -36.98 13.66 -0.44
C VAL A 97 -36.87 12.30 0.29
N LEU A 98 -37.08 12.31 1.60
CA LEU A 98 -37.01 11.11 2.46
C LEU A 98 -38.38 10.75 3.04
N HIS A 99 -38.48 9.59 3.71
CA HIS A 99 -39.73 9.09 4.30
C HIS A 99 -40.87 8.89 3.28
N ILE A 100 -40.50 8.53 2.06
CA ILE A 100 -41.40 8.24 0.95
C ILE A 100 -41.47 6.73 0.77
N SER A 101 -42.68 6.18 0.93
CA SER A 101 -42.94 4.77 0.65
C SER A 101 -42.89 4.47 -0.84
N TRP A 102 -42.91 3.18 -1.20
CA TRP A 102 -43.05 2.79 -2.60
C TRP A 102 -44.36 3.32 -3.21
N ASN A 103 -45.46 3.34 -2.45
CA ASN A 103 -46.75 3.84 -2.93
C ASN A 103 -46.71 5.35 -3.20
N ASP A 104 -46.04 6.10 -2.33
CA ASP A 104 -45.85 7.54 -2.47
C ASP A 104 -45.01 7.87 -3.71
N ALA A 105 -43.93 7.11 -3.93
CA ALA A 105 -43.07 7.27 -5.11
C ALA A 105 -43.84 6.97 -6.41
N VAL A 106 -44.67 5.92 -6.44
CA VAL A 106 -45.53 5.60 -7.60
C VAL A 106 -46.56 6.70 -7.85
N ALA A 107 -47.18 7.25 -6.81
CA ALA A 107 -48.14 8.33 -6.94
C ALA A 107 -47.49 9.60 -7.53
N PHE A 108 -46.30 9.96 -7.03
CA PHE A 108 -45.51 11.07 -7.54
C PHE A 108 -45.14 10.88 -9.02
N CYS A 109 -44.57 9.72 -9.38
CA CYS A 109 -44.21 9.44 -10.77
C CYS A 109 -45.42 9.50 -11.70
N LYS A 110 -46.56 8.92 -11.31
CA LYS A 110 -47.79 8.95 -12.12
C LYS A 110 -48.29 10.37 -12.33
N TRP A 111 -48.24 11.21 -11.30
CA TRP A 111 -48.64 12.61 -11.42
C TRP A 111 -47.77 13.39 -12.41
N GLY A 112 -46.47 13.08 -12.45
CA GLY A 112 -45.54 13.64 -13.43
C GLY A 112 -45.55 12.96 -14.81
N GLU A 113 -46.54 12.11 -15.12
CA GLU A 113 -46.60 11.28 -16.34
C GLU A 113 -45.38 10.35 -16.55
N LYS A 114 -44.74 9.95 -15.45
CA LYS A 114 -43.59 9.03 -15.39
C LYS A 114 -43.98 7.70 -14.74
N ARG A 115 -42.97 6.85 -14.52
CA ARG A 115 -43.05 5.62 -13.70
C ARG A 115 -41.74 5.38 -12.97
N LEU A 116 -41.76 4.55 -11.93
CA LEU A 116 -40.53 3.98 -11.39
C LEU A 116 -39.81 3.12 -12.44
N PRO A 117 -38.48 3.07 -12.42
CA PRO A 117 -37.71 2.18 -13.27
C PRO A 117 -37.88 0.73 -12.83
N THR A 118 -37.68 -0.22 -13.74
CA THR A 118 -37.46 -1.61 -13.32
C THR A 118 -36.08 -1.76 -12.68
N GLU A 119 -35.85 -2.82 -11.91
CA GLU A 119 -34.53 -3.10 -11.33
C GLU A 119 -33.45 -3.16 -12.42
N ALA A 120 -33.76 -3.82 -13.54
CA ALA A 120 -32.82 -3.97 -14.63
C ALA A 120 -32.55 -2.66 -15.40
N GLU A 121 -33.57 -1.82 -15.57
CA GLU A 121 -33.40 -0.46 -16.11
C GLU A 121 -32.52 0.39 -15.20
N TRP A 122 -32.76 0.34 -13.89
CA TRP A 122 -31.99 1.05 -12.88
C TRP A 122 -30.51 0.62 -12.89
N GLU A 123 -30.24 -0.69 -12.89
CA GLU A 123 -28.86 -1.19 -12.89
C GLU A 123 -28.12 -0.89 -14.21
N TYR A 124 -28.82 -0.98 -15.34
CA TYR A 124 -28.29 -0.56 -16.64
C TYR A 124 -27.91 0.92 -16.64
N ALA A 125 -28.80 1.77 -16.14
CA ALA A 125 -28.59 3.21 -16.01
C ALA A 125 -27.42 3.54 -15.06
N CYS A 126 -27.34 2.85 -13.92
CA CYS A 126 -26.25 3.01 -12.95
C CYS A 126 -24.89 2.64 -13.57
N ARG A 127 -24.80 1.51 -14.29
CA ARG A 127 -23.56 1.03 -14.92
C ARG A 127 -23.09 1.92 -16.08
N ALA A 128 -24.00 2.62 -16.76
CA ALA A 128 -23.70 3.60 -17.81
C ALA A 128 -22.66 3.12 -18.85
N GLY A 129 -22.85 1.88 -19.35
CA GLY A 129 -21.98 1.26 -20.35
C GLY A 129 -20.69 0.63 -19.81
N LEU A 130 -20.48 0.62 -18.48
CA LEU A 130 -19.40 -0.15 -17.85
C LEU A 130 -19.82 -1.61 -17.64
N GLN A 131 -19.01 -2.54 -18.13
CA GLN A 131 -19.20 -3.96 -17.92
C GLN A 131 -18.44 -4.44 -16.68
N ASP A 132 -19.15 -5.20 -15.83
CA ASP A 132 -18.60 -5.90 -14.66
C ASP A 132 -17.73 -5.01 -13.76
N LYS A 133 -18.27 -3.84 -13.41
CA LYS A 133 -17.67 -2.91 -12.44
C LYS A 133 -18.49 -2.84 -11.17
N LEU A 134 -17.80 -2.62 -10.05
CA LEU A 134 -18.39 -2.49 -8.71
C LEU A 134 -19.21 -1.21 -8.58
N TYR A 135 -18.71 -0.09 -9.11
CA TYR A 135 -19.33 1.23 -9.03
C TYR A 135 -19.59 1.79 -10.44
N SER A 136 -20.46 2.80 -10.52
CA SER A 136 -20.80 3.51 -11.77
C SER A 136 -19.61 4.27 -12.40
N TRP A 137 -18.50 4.40 -11.66
CA TRP A 137 -17.25 5.02 -12.10
C TRP A 137 -16.03 4.06 -12.15
N GLY A 138 -16.19 2.77 -11.80
CA GLY A 138 -15.10 1.79 -11.81
C GLY A 138 -15.07 0.87 -10.59
N ASN A 139 -13.89 0.35 -10.23
CA ASN A 139 -13.73 -0.61 -9.12
C ASN A 139 -13.14 0.00 -7.84
N LYS A 140 -12.66 1.25 -7.90
CA LYS A 140 -12.16 1.97 -6.73
C LYS A 140 -13.27 2.84 -6.16
N LEU A 141 -13.48 2.79 -4.85
CA LEU A 141 -14.49 3.60 -4.15
C LEU A 141 -14.20 5.10 -4.31
N LYS A 142 -12.93 5.51 -4.07
CA LYS A 142 -12.43 6.85 -4.38
C LYS A 142 -11.74 6.84 -5.74
N LYS A 143 -12.04 7.82 -6.59
CA LYS A 143 -11.37 8.02 -7.89
C LYS A 143 -10.39 9.19 -7.76
N ASP A 144 -9.13 8.94 -8.05
CA ASP A 144 -8.05 9.94 -7.94
C ASP A 144 -7.97 10.59 -6.53
N GLY A 145 -8.29 9.81 -5.49
CA GLY A 145 -8.34 10.28 -4.10
C GLY A 145 -9.64 10.99 -3.70
N HIS A 146 -10.54 11.26 -4.64
CA HIS A 146 -11.80 11.97 -4.40
C HIS A 146 -12.96 11.01 -4.15
N HIS A 147 -13.87 11.39 -3.25
CA HIS A 147 -15.15 10.71 -3.04
C HIS A 147 -16.05 10.92 -4.26
N MET A 148 -16.72 9.86 -4.69
CA MET A 148 -17.56 9.84 -5.89
C MET A 148 -19.05 9.66 -5.57
N ALA A 149 -19.37 9.42 -4.29
CA ALA A 149 -20.72 9.26 -3.78
C ALA A 149 -20.74 9.63 -2.29
N ASN A 150 -21.92 10.01 -1.81
CA ASN A 150 -22.22 10.25 -0.41
C ASN A 150 -22.47 8.92 0.32
N THR A 151 -21.59 8.56 1.24
CA THR A 151 -21.64 7.29 2.01
C THR A 151 -21.11 7.55 3.43
N TRP A 152 -21.13 6.58 4.33
CA TRP A 152 -20.59 6.81 5.67
C TRP A 152 -19.06 6.78 5.62
N GLN A 153 -18.40 7.59 6.44
CA GLN A 153 -16.97 7.41 6.78
C GLN A 153 -16.78 7.42 8.29
N GLY A 154 -15.97 6.49 8.81
CA GLY A 154 -15.72 6.37 10.24
C GLY A 154 -16.40 5.14 10.85
N ARG A 155 -16.75 5.20 12.14
CA ARG A 155 -17.29 4.05 12.88
C ARG A 155 -18.82 4.06 12.88
N PHE A 156 -19.42 3.45 11.87
CA PHE A 156 -20.87 3.24 11.82
C PHE A 156 -21.36 2.41 13.03
N PRO A 157 -22.54 2.68 13.62
CA PRO A 157 -23.44 3.82 13.40
C PRO A 157 -23.11 5.06 14.28
N THR A 158 -21.96 5.05 14.96
CA THR A 158 -21.67 5.99 16.07
C THR A 158 -20.95 7.28 15.68
N VAL A 159 -20.02 7.22 14.74
CA VAL A 159 -19.18 8.37 14.33
C VAL A 159 -19.11 8.42 12.81
N ASP A 160 -19.70 9.48 12.26
CA ASP A 160 -19.56 9.86 10.86
C ASP A 160 -18.59 11.03 10.76
N SER A 161 -17.46 10.85 10.07
CA SER A 161 -16.44 11.88 9.90
C SER A 161 -16.81 12.92 8.84
N GLY A 162 -17.79 12.65 7.98
CA GLY A 162 -18.17 13.54 6.87
C GLY A 162 -17.00 13.84 5.92
N GLU A 163 -16.15 12.84 5.63
CA GLU A 163 -14.95 13.03 4.79
C GLU A 163 -15.32 13.35 3.33
N ASP A 164 -16.48 12.86 2.88
CA ASP A 164 -17.07 13.16 1.57
C ASP A 164 -17.78 14.52 1.52
N GLY A 165 -17.83 15.25 2.64
CA GLY A 165 -18.44 16.56 2.79
C GLY A 165 -19.84 16.55 3.41
N TYR A 166 -20.45 15.38 3.63
CA TYR A 166 -21.83 15.28 4.12
C TYR A 166 -21.98 14.21 5.21
N SER A 167 -22.60 14.54 6.34
CA SER A 167 -22.91 13.54 7.39
C SER A 167 -24.33 12.97 7.30
N GLY A 168 -25.08 13.40 6.29
CA GLY A 168 -26.48 13.08 6.05
C GLY A 168 -26.72 13.04 4.55
N THR A 169 -27.89 13.41 4.07
CA THR A 169 -28.07 13.59 2.62
C THR A 169 -27.23 14.76 2.09
N ALA A 170 -26.89 14.70 0.81
CA ALA A 170 -26.28 15.75 0.02
C ALA A 170 -27.30 16.28 -1.00
N PRO A 171 -27.10 17.49 -1.58
CA PRO A 171 -27.91 17.95 -2.70
C PRO A 171 -27.94 16.92 -3.84
N VAL A 172 -29.07 16.80 -4.53
CA VAL A 172 -29.25 15.79 -5.59
C VAL A 172 -28.30 15.98 -6.78
N THR A 173 -27.68 17.15 -6.89
CA THR A 173 -26.66 17.52 -7.90
C THR A 173 -25.22 17.29 -7.41
N ALA A 174 -25.02 16.82 -6.18
CA ALA A 174 -23.70 16.56 -5.62
C ALA A 174 -23.01 15.37 -6.32
N PHE A 175 -21.68 15.36 -6.23
CA PHE A 175 -20.78 14.37 -6.86
C PHE A 175 -20.81 14.36 -8.40
N PRO A 176 -19.79 13.79 -9.06
CA PRO A 176 -19.77 13.72 -10.52
C PRO A 176 -20.84 12.77 -11.09
N PRO A 177 -21.48 13.10 -12.22
CA PRO A 177 -22.40 12.19 -12.88
C PRO A 177 -21.68 10.99 -13.50
N ASN A 178 -22.43 9.90 -13.71
CA ASN A 178 -21.97 8.77 -14.51
C ASN A 178 -21.96 9.12 -16.02
N LYS A 179 -21.55 8.18 -16.89
CA LYS A 179 -21.42 8.43 -18.34
C LYS A 179 -22.75 8.75 -19.05
N PHE A 180 -23.89 8.44 -18.45
CA PHE A 180 -25.21 8.80 -18.96
C PHE A 180 -25.70 10.16 -18.43
N GLY A 181 -24.90 10.84 -17.61
CA GLY A 181 -25.26 12.12 -17.01
C GLY A 181 -26.06 12.00 -15.71
N LEU A 182 -26.22 10.80 -15.16
CA LEU A 182 -27.02 10.55 -13.96
C LEU A 182 -26.21 10.75 -12.69
N TYR A 183 -26.79 11.41 -11.69
CA TYR A 183 -26.15 11.74 -10.42
C TYR A 183 -26.62 10.81 -9.31
N ASN A 184 -25.77 10.62 -8.29
CA ASN A 184 -26.09 9.93 -7.03
C ASN A 184 -26.74 8.54 -7.14
N MET A 185 -26.63 7.86 -8.30
CA MET A 185 -27.08 6.47 -8.49
C MET A 185 -26.50 5.46 -7.46
N LEU A 186 -25.44 5.83 -6.74
CA LEU A 186 -24.89 5.08 -5.62
C LEU A 186 -24.69 6.03 -4.44
N GLY A 187 -25.07 5.61 -3.24
CA GLY A 187 -24.99 6.46 -2.04
C GLY A 187 -26.21 7.38 -1.90
N ASN A 188 -26.04 8.47 -1.15
CA ASN A 188 -27.07 9.48 -0.86
C ASN A 188 -28.38 8.91 -0.28
N ALA A 189 -29.42 8.64 -1.08
CA ALA A 189 -30.62 7.94 -0.64
C ALA A 189 -30.82 6.59 -1.36
N TRP A 190 -31.49 5.65 -0.67
CA TRP A 190 -31.94 4.43 -1.34
C TRP A 190 -33.04 4.76 -2.36
N GLU A 191 -32.97 4.16 -3.54
CA GLU A 191 -33.92 4.42 -4.62
C GLU A 191 -34.89 3.26 -4.84
N TRP A 192 -36.20 3.55 -4.88
CA TRP A 192 -37.23 2.56 -5.15
C TRP A 192 -37.28 2.16 -6.63
N THR A 193 -37.54 0.89 -6.90
CA THR A 193 -37.80 0.38 -8.25
C THR A 193 -39.18 -0.29 -8.32
N GLN A 194 -39.66 -0.60 -9.52
CA GLN A 194 -41.01 -1.15 -9.71
C GLN A 194 -41.16 -2.61 -9.23
N ASP A 195 -40.06 -3.36 -9.25
CA ASP A 195 -40.01 -4.82 -9.14
C ASP A 195 -40.34 -5.32 -7.73
N TRP A 196 -40.95 -6.51 -7.67
CA TRP A 196 -41.06 -7.29 -6.44
C TRP A 196 -39.72 -7.97 -6.12
N TRP A 197 -39.34 -8.00 -4.85
CA TRP A 197 -38.11 -8.62 -4.39
C TRP A 197 -38.19 -10.16 -4.44
N SER A 198 -37.13 -10.78 -4.95
CA SER A 198 -36.89 -12.23 -4.91
C SER A 198 -35.39 -12.47 -4.94
N ILE A 199 -34.95 -13.53 -4.28
CA ILE A 199 -33.54 -13.97 -4.30
C ILE A 199 -33.28 -15.08 -5.34
N ARG A 200 -34.33 -15.49 -6.08
CA ARG A 200 -34.28 -16.57 -7.06
C ARG A 200 -34.30 -15.96 -8.46
N HIS A 201 -33.15 -15.99 -9.13
CA HIS A 201 -33.01 -15.49 -10.51
C HIS A 201 -32.51 -16.60 -11.43
N SER A 202 -32.96 -16.54 -12.69
CA SER A 202 -32.46 -17.40 -13.76
C SER A 202 -31.26 -16.75 -14.46
N SER A 203 -30.32 -17.57 -14.92
CA SER A 203 -29.21 -17.15 -15.78
C SER A 203 -29.60 -17.02 -17.26
N HIS A 204 -30.82 -17.39 -17.64
CA HIS A 204 -31.29 -17.27 -19.03
C HIS A 204 -31.40 -15.81 -19.45
N PHE A 205 -31.13 -15.58 -20.74
CA PHE A 205 -31.32 -14.29 -21.41
C PHE A 205 -32.76 -13.77 -21.23
N GLN A 206 -32.90 -12.47 -20.95
CA GLN A 206 -34.19 -11.81 -20.73
C GLN A 206 -34.26 -10.49 -21.50
N GLU A 207 -35.45 -10.13 -21.97
CA GLU A 207 -35.74 -8.82 -22.57
C GLU A 207 -36.69 -8.01 -21.67
N ASN A 208 -36.26 -6.81 -21.25
CA ASN A 208 -37.02 -5.87 -20.40
C ASN A 208 -37.72 -6.54 -19.20
N PRO A 209 -36.98 -7.25 -18.32
CA PRO A 209 -37.57 -7.95 -17.19
C PRO A 209 -38.21 -6.96 -16.20
N LYS A 210 -39.29 -7.43 -15.56
CA LYS A 210 -40.11 -6.67 -14.59
C LYS A 210 -40.18 -7.34 -13.21
N GLY A 211 -39.22 -8.23 -12.96
CA GLY A 211 -39.19 -9.03 -11.73
C GLY A 211 -40.30 -10.09 -11.67
N PRO A 212 -40.46 -10.76 -10.52
CA PRO A 212 -41.53 -11.72 -10.30
C PRO A 212 -42.91 -11.04 -10.25
N ALA A 213 -43.96 -11.78 -10.64
CA ALA A 213 -45.33 -11.25 -10.69
C ALA A 213 -45.90 -10.84 -9.32
N SER A 214 -45.38 -11.40 -8.22
CA SER A 214 -45.81 -11.13 -6.86
C SER A 214 -44.66 -11.27 -5.86
N GLY A 215 -44.72 -10.52 -4.76
CA GLY A 215 -43.78 -10.60 -3.65
C GLY A 215 -44.35 -9.97 -2.39
N ARG A 216 -43.54 -9.93 -1.32
CA ARG A 216 -43.88 -9.20 -0.08
C ARG A 216 -43.23 -7.83 -0.03
N ASP A 217 -41.99 -7.74 -0.51
CA ASP A 217 -41.16 -6.53 -0.46
C ASP A 217 -40.86 -6.01 -1.86
N LYS A 218 -40.63 -4.70 -1.99
CA LYS A 218 -40.23 -4.06 -3.23
C LYS A 218 -38.71 -3.90 -3.30
N VAL A 219 -38.16 -3.98 -4.51
CA VAL A 219 -36.72 -3.82 -4.74
C VAL A 219 -36.34 -2.34 -4.56
N LYS A 220 -35.26 -2.10 -3.81
CA LYS A 220 -34.56 -0.81 -3.71
C LYS A 220 -33.09 -1.00 -4.05
N LYS A 221 -32.44 0.01 -4.62
CA LYS A 221 -31.04 -0.06 -5.11
C LYS A 221 -30.25 1.19 -4.69
N GLY A 222 -28.94 1.18 -4.93
CA GLY A 222 -28.06 2.36 -4.77
C GLY A 222 -27.25 2.41 -3.47
N GLY A 223 -27.83 2.01 -2.35
CA GLY A 223 -27.24 2.31 -1.04
C GLY A 223 -27.67 3.70 -0.55
N SER A 224 -26.97 4.25 0.44
CA SER A 224 -27.29 5.58 1.01
C SER A 224 -26.06 6.19 1.68
N TYR A 225 -26.20 7.42 2.20
CA TYR A 225 -25.22 8.08 3.06
C TYR A 225 -24.83 7.25 4.31
N MET A 226 -25.60 6.21 4.64
CA MET A 226 -25.32 5.32 5.78
C MET A 226 -24.47 4.09 5.42
N CYS A 227 -24.24 3.82 4.13
CA CYS A 227 -23.47 2.66 3.71
C CYS A 227 -22.00 2.86 4.06
N HIS A 228 -21.38 1.93 4.77
CA HIS A 228 -19.95 1.97 5.06
C HIS A 228 -19.26 0.72 4.53
N ASN A 229 -18.02 0.86 4.05
CA ASN A 229 -17.16 -0.28 3.72
C ASN A 229 -16.32 -0.64 4.94
N VAL A 230 -16.73 -1.63 5.72
CA VAL A 230 -15.83 -2.23 6.73
C VAL A 230 -15.65 -3.71 6.43
N THR A 231 -14.42 -4.11 6.11
CA THR A 231 -14.05 -5.52 6.17
C THR A 231 -12.85 -5.70 7.10
N LYS A 232 -11.82 -4.86 6.98
CA LYS A 232 -10.62 -5.01 7.81
C LYS A 232 -10.83 -4.67 9.30
N PRO A 233 -11.35 -3.48 9.69
CA PRO A 233 -11.62 -3.21 11.11
C PRO A 233 -12.60 -4.21 11.73
N ASP A 234 -13.69 -4.55 11.04
CA ASP A 234 -14.67 -5.55 11.51
C ASP A 234 -14.05 -6.94 11.72
N VAL A 235 -13.12 -7.36 10.86
CA VAL A 235 -12.40 -8.63 11.03
C VAL A 235 -11.48 -8.58 12.26
N ILE A 236 -10.81 -7.46 12.49
CA ILE A 236 -9.94 -7.26 13.66
C ILE A 236 -10.79 -7.26 14.94
N ASP A 237 -11.90 -6.52 14.96
CA ASP A 237 -12.82 -6.44 16.08
C ASP A 237 -13.46 -7.80 16.38
N ALA A 238 -13.91 -8.53 15.35
CA ALA A 238 -14.50 -9.86 15.49
C ALA A 238 -13.50 -10.93 15.97
N SER A 239 -12.22 -10.79 15.60
CA SER A 239 -11.16 -11.72 16.03
C SER A 239 -10.59 -11.36 17.41
N GLY A 240 -10.77 -10.11 17.86
CA GLY A 240 -10.26 -9.59 19.11
C GLY A 240 -8.73 -9.49 19.19
N SER A 241 -8.22 -9.02 20.32
CA SER A 241 -6.78 -8.80 20.55
C SER A 241 -5.96 -10.07 20.84
N LEU A 242 -6.61 -11.19 21.15
CA LEU A 242 -5.91 -12.45 21.48
C LEU A 242 -5.58 -13.30 20.24
N GLN A 243 -6.23 -13.04 19.10
CA GLN A 243 -5.91 -13.65 17.81
C GLN A 243 -5.24 -12.62 16.89
N VAL A 244 -3.90 -12.61 16.92
CA VAL A 244 -3.12 -11.53 16.30
C VAL A 244 -2.94 -11.68 14.79
N CYS A 245 -3.35 -12.80 14.19
CA CYS A 245 -3.22 -13.02 12.75
C CYS A 245 -4.30 -12.33 11.89
N ALA A 246 -5.32 -11.73 12.52
CA ALA A 246 -6.46 -11.10 11.85
C ALA A 246 -6.18 -9.71 11.23
N GLY A 247 -4.89 -9.38 11.01
CA GLY A 247 -4.48 -8.10 10.42
C GLY A 247 -4.09 -7.02 11.42
N HIS A 248 -3.90 -7.39 12.69
CA HIS A 248 -3.28 -6.54 13.72
C HIS A 248 -1.90 -6.06 13.27
N ARG A 249 -1.61 -4.77 13.47
CA ARG A 249 -0.31 -4.19 13.11
C ARG A 249 0.76 -4.74 14.06
N SER A 250 1.82 -5.35 13.51
CA SER A 250 2.91 -5.97 14.28
C SER A 250 2.42 -7.03 15.29
N GLY A 251 1.37 -7.78 14.93
CA GLY A 251 0.74 -8.75 15.82
C GLY A 251 1.68 -9.85 16.36
N SER A 252 2.55 -10.41 15.51
CA SER A 252 3.52 -11.42 15.94
C SER A 252 4.56 -10.85 16.92
N GLU A 253 5.08 -9.64 16.66
CA GLU A 253 5.97 -8.94 17.59
C GLU A 253 5.28 -8.75 18.95
N ALA A 254 4.02 -8.29 18.95
CA ALA A 254 3.24 -8.09 20.18
C ALA A 254 3.02 -9.40 20.96
N ALA A 255 2.71 -10.50 20.27
CA ALA A 255 2.55 -11.81 20.90
C ALA A 255 3.84 -12.27 21.58
N ILE A 256 5.00 -12.12 20.92
CA ILE A 256 6.31 -12.49 21.47
C ILE A 256 6.63 -11.65 22.71
N HIS A 257 6.47 -10.32 22.62
CA HIS A 257 6.75 -9.41 23.73
C HIS A 257 5.86 -9.72 24.95
N ALA A 258 4.56 -9.93 24.71
CA ALA A 258 3.60 -10.25 25.78
C ALA A 258 3.89 -11.60 26.44
N MET A 259 4.15 -12.66 25.66
CA MET A 259 4.40 -14.00 26.21
C MET A 259 5.71 -14.07 26.98
N ARG A 260 6.73 -13.33 26.55
CA ARG A 260 7.98 -13.20 27.29
C ARG A 260 7.76 -12.48 28.62
N GLU A 261 7.08 -11.34 28.61
CA GLU A 261 6.76 -10.59 29.83
C GLU A 261 5.97 -11.45 30.83
N LEU A 262 4.94 -12.15 30.35
CA LEU A 262 4.11 -13.04 31.18
C LEU A 262 4.91 -14.21 31.78
N PHE A 263 5.88 -14.77 31.06
CA PHE A 263 6.68 -15.89 31.57
C PHE A 263 7.64 -15.47 32.68
N GLU A 264 8.13 -14.23 32.63
CA GLU A 264 9.01 -13.67 33.67
C GLU A 264 8.26 -13.39 34.99
N HIS A 265 6.93 -13.27 34.98
CA HIS A 265 6.16 -13.02 36.20
C HIS A 265 6.30 -14.17 37.22
N ASP A 266 6.37 -13.85 38.51
CA ASP A 266 6.53 -14.82 39.62
C ASP A 266 5.37 -15.81 39.73
N ASN A 267 4.17 -15.41 39.30
CA ASN A 267 2.97 -16.25 39.31
C ASN A 267 2.84 -17.16 38.07
N SER A 268 3.78 -17.06 37.12
CA SER A 268 3.86 -17.94 35.96
C SER A 268 4.90 -19.02 36.21
N ASP A 269 4.47 -20.28 36.10
CA ASP A 269 5.33 -21.45 36.22
C ASP A 269 5.79 -21.98 34.86
N ALA A 270 4.95 -21.81 33.83
CA ALA A 270 5.11 -22.45 32.54
C ALA A 270 4.44 -21.71 31.38
N VAL A 271 4.95 -21.96 30.17
CA VAL A 271 4.34 -21.60 28.89
C VAL A 271 4.16 -22.87 28.06
N LEU A 272 2.94 -23.12 27.59
CA LEU A 272 2.59 -24.20 26.68
C LEU A 272 2.44 -23.66 25.26
N LEU A 273 3.26 -24.17 24.35
CA LEU A 273 3.21 -23.90 22.91
C LEU A 273 2.46 -25.04 22.21
N ILE A 274 1.41 -24.69 21.47
CA ILE A 274 0.57 -25.64 20.74
C ILE A 274 0.93 -25.67 19.26
N ASP A 275 1.00 -26.88 18.70
CA ASP A 275 1.08 -27.14 17.26
C ASP A 275 -0.17 -27.95 16.87
N ALA A 276 -1.00 -27.40 15.99
CA ALA A 276 -2.24 -28.03 15.55
C ALA A 276 -2.03 -28.82 14.25
N SER A 277 -2.66 -29.99 14.17
CA SER A 277 -2.55 -30.85 12.98
C SER A 277 -3.39 -30.31 11.82
N ASN A 278 -2.72 -29.93 10.74
CA ASN A 278 -3.34 -29.63 9.45
C ASN A 278 -4.39 -28.51 9.54
N ALA A 279 -4.12 -27.49 10.37
CA ALA A 279 -5.10 -26.58 10.93
C ALA A 279 -6.04 -25.92 9.88
N PHE A 280 -5.48 -25.31 8.84
CA PHE A 280 -6.26 -24.66 7.78
C PHE A 280 -7.18 -25.62 7.04
N ASN A 281 -6.72 -26.85 6.77
CA ASN A 281 -7.51 -27.85 6.04
C ASN A 281 -8.49 -28.61 6.95
N SER A 282 -8.25 -28.63 8.25
CA SER A 282 -9.05 -29.34 9.25
C SER A 282 -10.17 -28.50 9.85
N LEU A 283 -10.14 -27.16 9.69
CA LEU A 283 -11.16 -26.25 10.24
C LEU A 283 -12.56 -26.72 9.84
N ASN A 284 -13.45 -26.91 10.83
CA ASN A 284 -14.82 -27.31 10.55
C ASN A 284 -15.54 -26.18 9.81
N ARG A 285 -15.79 -26.40 8.51
CA ARG A 285 -16.26 -25.32 7.64
C ARG A 285 -17.68 -24.87 7.98
N ALA A 286 -18.55 -25.80 8.36
CA ALA A 286 -19.91 -25.49 8.76
C ALA A 286 -19.92 -24.61 10.03
N ALA A 287 -19.13 -24.98 11.03
CA ALA A 287 -18.97 -24.19 12.25
C ALA A 287 -18.34 -22.82 11.95
N ALA A 288 -17.30 -22.78 11.10
CA ALA A 288 -16.63 -21.56 10.67
C ALA A 288 -17.60 -20.56 10.03
N LEU A 289 -18.39 -21.01 9.05
CA LEU A 289 -19.38 -20.18 8.36
C LEU A 289 -20.49 -19.70 9.30
N HIS A 290 -20.93 -20.54 10.24
CA HIS A 290 -21.88 -20.13 11.27
C HIS A 290 -21.29 -19.05 12.18
N ASN A 291 -20.09 -19.29 12.72
CA ASN A 291 -19.40 -18.36 13.62
C ASN A 291 -19.21 -17.00 12.95
N ILE A 292 -18.81 -16.96 11.68
CA ILE A 292 -18.64 -15.70 10.95
C ILE A 292 -19.98 -15.00 10.71
N GLY A 293 -21.04 -15.76 10.41
CA GLY A 293 -22.39 -15.21 10.30
C GLY A 293 -22.84 -14.47 11.56
N VAL A 294 -22.33 -14.88 12.73
CA VAL A 294 -22.62 -14.24 14.02
C VAL A 294 -21.63 -13.14 14.37
N LEU A 295 -20.33 -13.42 14.25
CA LEU A 295 -19.24 -12.59 14.78
C LEU A 295 -18.79 -11.50 13.83
N CYS A 296 -18.87 -11.72 12.51
CA CYS A 296 -18.44 -10.75 11.51
C CYS A 296 -19.41 -10.72 10.32
N PRO A 297 -20.65 -10.19 10.52
CA PRO A 297 -21.69 -10.20 9.49
C PRO A 297 -21.27 -9.50 8.18
N SER A 298 -20.36 -8.53 8.25
CA SER A 298 -19.90 -7.75 7.09
C SER A 298 -19.17 -8.59 6.04
N ILE A 299 -18.44 -9.64 6.44
CA ILE A 299 -17.80 -10.56 5.50
C ILE A 299 -18.58 -11.86 5.29
N ALA A 300 -19.62 -12.12 6.09
CA ALA A 300 -20.31 -13.41 6.12
C ALA A 300 -20.88 -13.82 4.76
N THR A 301 -21.52 -12.88 4.04
CA THR A 301 -22.07 -13.16 2.71
C THR A 301 -20.99 -13.63 1.74
N TYR A 302 -19.85 -12.94 1.72
CA TYR A 302 -18.73 -13.30 0.84
C TYR A 302 -18.13 -14.65 1.27
N ALA A 303 -17.83 -14.84 2.56
CA ALA A 303 -17.29 -16.08 3.08
C ALA A 303 -18.21 -17.28 2.78
N ILE A 304 -19.52 -17.16 3.02
CA ILE A 304 -20.49 -18.21 2.75
C ILE A 304 -20.54 -18.52 1.25
N ASN A 305 -20.58 -17.52 0.38
CA ASN A 305 -20.62 -17.78 -1.07
C ASN A 305 -19.36 -18.48 -1.58
N THR A 306 -18.20 -18.14 -1.04
CA THR A 306 -16.91 -18.73 -1.41
C THR A 306 -16.78 -20.16 -0.90
N TYR A 307 -17.24 -20.44 0.33
CA TYR A 307 -16.90 -21.67 1.04
C TYR A 307 -18.06 -22.66 1.23
N ARG A 308 -19.33 -22.28 1.00
CA ARG A 308 -20.48 -23.16 1.26
C ARG A 308 -20.48 -24.47 0.48
N GLU A 309 -19.92 -24.45 -0.74
CA GLU A 309 -19.81 -25.65 -1.58
C GLU A 309 -18.41 -26.27 -1.48
N PRO A 310 -18.27 -27.59 -1.65
CA PRO A 310 -16.96 -28.22 -1.71
C PRO A 310 -16.08 -27.65 -2.83
N ALA A 311 -14.86 -27.23 -2.49
CA ALA A 311 -13.90 -26.71 -3.47
C ALA A 311 -13.33 -27.84 -4.33
N ARG A 312 -13.21 -27.60 -5.64
CA ARG A 312 -12.62 -28.56 -6.59
C ARG A 312 -11.10 -28.38 -6.60
N LEU A 313 -10.38 -29.43 -6.23
CA LEU A 313 -8.92 -29.46 -6.23
C LEU A 313 -8.45 -30.33 -7.39
N PHE A 314 -7.59 -29.78 -8.25
CA PHE A 314 -7.03 -30.49 -9.40
C PHE A 314 -5.63 -30.99 -9.07
N ILE A 315 -5.44 -32.30 -9.16
CA ILE A 315 -4.14 -32.94 -8.98
C ILE A 315 -3.44 -33.03 -10.33
N ILE A 316 -2.13 -32.77 -10.34
CA ILE A 316 -1.27 -32.99 -11.51
C ILE A 316 -1.47 -34.44 -11.99
N GLY A 317 -1.92 -34.60 -13.24
CA GLY A 317 -2.33 -35.90 -13.80
C GLY A 317 -3.83 -36.05 -14.06
N GLY A 318 -4.64 -35.00 -13.78
CA GLY A 318 -6.04 -34.90 -14.22
C GLY A 318 -7.08 -35.47 -13.25
N GLN A 319 -6.66 -35.85 -12.04
CA GLN A 319 -7.57 -36.30 -10.98
C GLN A 319 -8.17 -35.09 -10.25
N GLU A 320 -9.46 -35.20 -9.87
CA GLU A 320 -10.18 -34.17 -9.13
C GLU A 320 -10.53 -34.67 -7.72
N LEU A 321 -10.26 -33.87 -6.70
CA LEU A 321 -10.73 -34.05 -5.33
C LEU A 321 -11.71 -32.94 -4.95
N ARG A 322 -12.61 -33.22 -3.99
CA ARG A 322 -13.51 -32.22 -3.41
C ARG A 322 -13.12 -31.96 -1.96
N SER A 323 -12.83 -30.71 -1.63
CA SER A 323 -12.54 -30.27 -0.27
C SER A 323 -13.81 -29.73 0.38
N SER A 324 -14.35 -30.47 1.35
CA SER A 324 -15.55 -30.10 2.13
C SER A 324 -15.23 -29.42 3.46
N GLU A 325 -14.00 -29.54 3.96
CA GLU A 325 -13.53 -28.95 5.22
C GLU A 325 -12.39 -27.96 4.98
N GLY A 326 -12.12 -27.12 5.97
CA GLY A 326 -11.02 -26.19 5.94
C GLY A 326 -11.26 -24.94 5.10
N THR A 327 -10.25 -24.09 5.10
CA THR A 327 -10.10 -22.89 4.27
C THR A 327 -9.17 -23.20 3.09
N THR A 328 -9.24 -22.42 2.02
CA THR A 328 -8.38 -22.64 0.85
C THR A 328 -7.06 -21.90 1.07
N GLN A 329 -5.97 -22.64 1.30
CA GLN A 329 -4.65 -22.02 1.46
C GLN A 329 -4.26 -21.22 0.21
N GLY A 330 -3.90 -19.95 0.40
CA GLY A 330 -3.63 -18.99 -0.67
C GLY A 330 -4.82 -18.11 -1.04
N ASP A 331 -6.04 -18.40 -0.55
CA ASP A 331 -7.15 -17.45 -0.62
C ASP A 331 -6.89 -16.26 0.32
N PRO A 332 -6.98 -15.00 -0.16
CA PRO A 332 -6.90 -13.80 0.67
C PRO A 332 -7.80 -13.79 1.91
N LEU A 333 -8.95 -14.49 1.88
CA LEU A 333 -9.90 -14.57 3.01
C LEU A 333 -9.52 -15.64 4.05
N ALA A 334 -8.67 -16.61 3.71
CA ALA A 334 -8.45 -17.81 4.52
C ALA A 334 -8.01 -17.49 5.95
N MET A 335 -7.11 -16.51 6.13
CA MET A 335 -6.62 -16.09 7.45
C MET A 335 -7.72 -15.46 8.30
N SER A 336 -8.51 -14.56 7.73
CA SER A 336 -9.62 -13.89 8.43
C SER A 336 -10.72 -14.88 8.81
N LEU A 337 -11.08 -15.76 7.88
CA LEU A 337 -12.03 -16.86 8.09
C LEU A 337 -11.55 -17.73 9.26
N TYR A 338 -10.28 -18.14 9.26
CA TYR A 338 -9.71 -18.97 10.30
C TYR A 338 -9.70 -18.27 11.68
N ALA A 339 -9.20 -17.03 11.73
CA ALA A 339 -9.09 -16.23 12.95
C ALA A 339 -10.45 -16.07 13.66
N ILE A 340 -11.48 -15.62 12.92
CA ILE A 340 -12.82 -15.38 13.47
C ILE A 340 -13.47 -16.69 13.89
N SER A 341 -13.26 -17.76 13.13
CA SER A 341 -13.88 -19.06 13.40
C SER A 341 -13.47 -19.67 14.73
N LEU A 342 -12.23 -19.40 15.18
CA LEU A 342 -11.70 -19.89 16.46
C LEU A 342 -12.03 -18.99 17.65
N GLN A 343 -12.62 -17.81 17.44
CA GLN A 343 -12.87 -16.88 18.53
C GLN A 343 -13.75 -17.46 19.66
N PRO A 344 -14.80 -18.28 19.39
CA PRO A 344 -15.55 -18.94 20.45
C PRO A 344 -14.70 -19.91 21.30
N LEU A 345 -13.69 -20.56 20.70
CA LEU A 345 -12.75 -21.42 21.43
C LEU A 345 -11.90 -20.59 22.38
N ILE A 346 -11.33 -19.48 21.90
CA ILE A 346 -10.50 -18.56 22.69
C ILE A 346 -11.28 -18.04 23.89
N THR A 347 -12.51 -17.55 23.68
CA THR A 347 -13.39 -17.08 24.76
C THR A 347 -13.71 -18.19 25.76
N ARG A 348 -13.99 -19.41 25.28
CA ARG A 348 -14.30 -20.54 26.15
C ARG A 348 -13.12 -20.92 27.04
N LEU A 349 -11.92 -20.96 26.48
CA LEU A 349 -10.70 -21.24 27.24
C LEU A 349 -10.45 -20.19 28.32
N GLN A 350 -10.71 -18.91 28.02
CA GLN A 350 -10.58 -17.81 28.96
C GLN A 350 -11.54 -17.92 30.16
N VAL A 351 -12.74 -18.47 29.94
CA VAL A 351 -13.71 -18.70 31.03
C VAL A 351 -13.30 -19.90 31.90
N LYS A 352 -12.59 -20.87 31.32
CA LYS A 352 -12.29 -22.16 31.95
C LYS A 352 -10.97 -22.18 32.72
N SER A 353 -10.02 -21.34 32.34
CA SER A 353 -8.71 -21.26 32.98
C SER A 353 -8.29 -19.81 33.18
N ALA A 354 -7.54 -19.56 34.26
CA ALA A 354 -6.88 -18.28 34.49
C ALA A 354 -5.56 -18.12 33.69
N ALA A 355 -5.17 -19.15 32.92
CA ALA A 355 -4.01 -19.07 32.04
C ALA A 355 -4.18 -17.94 31.03
N SER A 356 -3.17 -17.08 30.92
CA SER A 356 -3.10 -16.09 29.87
C SER A 356 -2.84 -16.77 28.54
N GLN A 357 -3.51 -16.34 27.48
CA GLN A 357 -3.36 -16.89 26.15
C GLN A 357 -3.13 -15.84 25.07
N CYS A 358 -2.50 -16.24 23.98
CA CYS A 358 -2.37 -15.49 22.74
C CYS A 358 -2.22 -16.47 21.58
N TRP A 359 -2.73 -16.08 20.42
CA TRP A 359 -2.85 -16.93 19.24
C TRP A 359 -2.33 -16.19 18.02
N TYR A 360 -1.54 -16.89 17.20
CA TYR A 360 -1.24 -16.47 15.84
C TYR A 360 -1.69 -17.56 14.89
N ALA A 361 -2.87 -17.37 14.29
CA ALA A 361 -3.56 -18.40 13.54
C ALA A 361 -3.74 -19.67 14.41
N ASP A 362 -3.10 -20.77 14.03
CA ASP A 362 -3.17 -22.02 14.75
C ASP A 362 -2.12 -22.17 15.88
N ASP A 363 -1.07 -21.36 15.89
CA ASP A 363 -0.09 -21.31 16.97
C ASP A 363 -0.73 -20.68 18.22
N ALA A 364 -1.25 -21.53 19.11
CA ALA A 364 -1.81 -21.11 20.40
C ALA A 364 -0.75 -21.19 21.50
N ILE A 365 -0.77 -20.23 22.41
CA ILE A 365 0.14 -20.16 23.55
C ILE A 365 -0.68 -19.95 24.82
N GLY A 366 -0.44 -20.77 25.84
CA GLY A 366 -0.99 -20.62 27.18
C GLY A 366 0.12 -20.42 28.21
N CYS A 367 -0.02 -19.47 29.13
CA CYS A 367 0.99 -19.09 30.11
C CYS A 367 0.37 -18.87 31.49
N GLY A 368 1.00 -19.39 32.56
CA GLY A 368 0.50 -19.25 33.93
C GLY A 368 1.03 -20.32 34.87
N SER A 369 0.29 -20.58 35.96
CA SER A 369 0.60 -21.67 36.89
C SER A 369 0.43 -23.04 36.21
N LEU A 370 1.13 -24.08 36.67
CA LEU A 370 1.01 -25.41 36.07
C LEU A 370 -0.44 -25.94 36.07
N GLY A 371 -1.21 -25.62 37.11
CA GLY A 371 -2.61 -26.02 37.23
C GLY A 371 -3.52 -25.31 36.23
N ASP A 372 -3.32 -24.00 36.05
CA ASP A 372 -4.09 -23.21 35.09
C ASP A 372 -3.77 -23.63 33.65
N VAL A 373 -2.49 -23.81 33.33
CA VAL A 373 -2.05 -24.27 32.01
C VAL A 373 -2.57 -25.68 31.71
N LYS A 374 -2.59 -26.59 32.69
CA LYS A 374 -3.18 -27.93 32.52
C LYS A 374 -4.68 -27.86 32.27
N THR A 375 -5.40 -27.05 33.04
CA THR A 375 -6.85 -26.84 32.86
C THR A 375 -7.17 -26.26 31.48
N TRP A 376 -6.35 -25.31 31.02
CA TRP A 376 -6.46 -24.72 29.70
C TRP A 376 -6.22 -25.76 28.59
N TRP A 377 -5.17 -26.58 28.72
CA TRP A 377 -4.88 -27.68 27.78
C TRP A 377 -6.00 -28.72 27.71
N ASP A 378 -6.53 -29.16 28.85
CA ASP A 378 -7.58 -30.17 28.89
C ASP A 378 -8.87 -29.68 28.22
N GLU A 379 -9.24 -28.42 28.46
CA GLU A 379 -10.37 -27.81 27.78
C GLU A 379 -10.11 -27.64 26.27
N LEU A 380 -8.89 -27.29 25.87
CA LEU A 380 -8.50 -27.19 24.46
C LEU A 380 -8.64 -28.52 23.72
N MET A 381 -8.24 -29.63 24.36
CA MET A 381 -8.36 -30.98 23.80
C MET A 381 -9.81 -31.44 23.62
N VAL A 382 -10.73 -30.92 24.43
CA VAL A 382 -12.17 -31.23 24.35
C VAL A 382 -12.88 -30.31 23.34
N SER A 383 -12.61 -29.01 23.42
CA SER A 383 -13.38 -27.99 22.69
C SER A 383 -12.79 -27.60 21.34
N GLY A 384 -11.51 -27.88 21.09
CA GLY A 384 -10.86 -27.63 19.81
C GLY A 384 -11.38 -28.52 18.67
N PRO A 385 -11.38 -29.87 18.81
CA PRO A 385 -11.70 -30.78 17.71
C PRO A 385 -13.06 -30.57 17.04
N PRO A 386 -14.16 -30.24 17.76
CA PRO A 386 -15.44 -29.91 17.14
C PRO A 386 -15.38 -28.74 16.15
N LEU A 387 -14.45 -27.80 16.35
CA LEU A 387 -14.20 -26.65 15.48
C LEU A 387 -13.13 -26.95 14.41
N GLY A 388 -12.58 -28.15 14.38
CA GLY A 388 -11.48 -28.53 13.47
C GLY A 388 -10.10 -28.08 13.94
N TYR A 389 -9.99 -27.59 15.19
CA TYR A 389 -8.70 -27.30 15.81
C TYR A 389 -8.22 -28.52 16.59
N ILE A 390 -7.23 -29.25 16.05
CA ILE A 390 -6.81 -30.54 16.61
C ILE A 390 -5.35 -30.41 17.09
N PRO A 391 -5.11 -30.19 18.39
CA PRO A 391 -3.75 -30.14 18.93
C PRO A 391 -3.00 -31.46 18.69
N ASN A 392 -1.71 -31.38 18.41
CA ASN A 392 -0.82 -32.54 18.32
C ASN A 392 0.09 -32.60 19.55
N PRO A 393 -0.24 -33.40 20.59
CA PRO A 393 0.51 -33.38 21.84
C PRO A 393 2.01 -33.66 21.67
N GLN A 394 2.38 -34.54 20.74
CA GLN A 394 3.78 -34.90 20.46
C GLN A 394 4.59 -33.75 19.84
N LYS A 395 3.92 -32.75 19.27
CA LYS A 395 4.56 -31.54 18.73
C LYS A 395 4.41 -30.34 19.65
N CYS A 396 3.52 -30.40 20.64
CA CYS A 396 3.40 -29.38 21.67
C CYS A 396 4.60 -29.41 22.64
N TRP A 397 4.92 -28.24 23.18
CA TRP A 397 6.03 -28.06 24.13
C TRP A 397 5.60 -27.22 25.33
N LEU A 398 5.82 -27.75 26.53
CA LEU A 398 5.70 -27.05 27.79
C LEU A 398 7.09 -26.58 28.23
N ILE A 399 7.32 -25.27 28.19
CA ILE A 399 8.50 -24.61 28.73
C ILE A 399 8.21 -24.31 30.20
N VAL A 400 9.04 -24.81 31.11
CA VAL A 400 8.83 -24.68 32.56
C VAL A 400 10.03 -24.04 33.23
N LYS A 401 9.78 -23.27 34.29
CA LYS A 401 10.88 -22.80 35.14
C LYS A 401 11.62 -24.01 35.77
N PRO A 402 12.96 -23.97 35.93
CA PRO A 402 13.74 -25.13 36.40
C PRO A 402 13.20 -25.76 37.70
N GLU A 403 12.78 -24.94 38.65
CA GLU A 403 12.23 -25.36 39.94
C GLU A 403 10.84 -26.03 39.84
N LYS A 404 10.17 -25.92 38.69
CA LYS A 404 8.84 -26.49 38.41
C LYS A 404 8.90 -27.76 37.54
N GLU A 405 10.08 -28.20 37.14
CA GLU A 405 10.24 -29.34 36.21
C GLU A 405 9.61 -30.63 36.73
N ARG A 406 9.88 -31.01 37.99
CA ARG A 406 9.35 -32.24 38.58
C ARG A 406 7.81 -32.19 38.71
N PRO A 407 7.21 -31.16 39.33
CA PRO A 407 5.75 -31.00 39.36
C PRO A 407 5.12 -31.01 37.96
N ALA A 408 5.76 -30.41 36.97
CA ALA A 408 5.25 -30.41 35.60
C ALA A 408 5.22 -31.82 34.99
N LYS A 409 6.28 -32.62 35.16
CA LYS A 409 6.31 -34.01 34.70
C LYS A 409 5.24 -34.88 35.37
N GLU A 410 4.92 -34.62 36.63
CA GLU A 410 3.84 -35.31 37.34
C GLU A 410 2.47 -34.91 36.77
N ILE A 411 2.18 -33.60 36.66
CA ILE A 411 0.88 -33.07 36.20
C ILE A 411 0.59 -33.40 34.73
N PHE A 412 1.59 -33.40 33.87
CA PHE A 412 1.44 -33.60 32.41
C PHE A 412 1.80 -35.02 31.94
N SER A 413 2.06 -35.95 32.86
CA SER A 413 2.49 -37.33 32.56
C SER A 413 1.60 -38.08 31.56
N GLU A 414 0.28 -37.85 31.60
CA GLU A 414 -0.69 -38.53 30.72
C GLU A 414 -0.94 -37.81 29.38
N THR A 415 -0.32 -36.65 29.15
CA THR A 415 -0.66 -35.79 28.01
C THR A 415 0.17 -36.04 26.74
N ASN A 416 1.30 -36.75 26.85
CA ASN A 416 2.31 -36.89 25.79
C ASN A 416 2.92 -35.56 25.27
N ILE A 417 2.78 -34.46 26.03
CA ILE A 417 3.43 -33.18 25.72
C ILE A 417 4.91 -33.25 26.09
N ASN A 418 5.77 -32.64 25.26
CA ASN A 418 7.19 -32.51 25.56
C ASN A 418 7.42 -31.43 26.62
N ILE A 419 8.30 -31.66 27.59
CA ILE A 419 8.60 -30.71 28.66
C ILE A 419 10.09 -30.32 28.57
N THR A 420 10.38 -29.02 28.65
CA THR A 420 11.75 -28.49 28.65
C THR A 420 11.92 -27.37 29.67
N THR A 421 13.09 -27.33 30.32
CA THR A 421 13.53 -26.21 31.19
C THR A 421 14.42 -25.22 30.44
N GLU A 422 14.90 -25.58 29.25
CA GLU A 422 15.83 -24.76 28.48
C GLU A 422 15.08 -23.70 27.68
N GLY A 423 14.08 -24.08 26.89
CA GLY A 423 13.33 -23.14 26.05
C GLY A 423 12.90 -23.72 24.72
N ARG A 424 12.16 -22.92 23.94
CA ARG A 424 11.71 -23.26 22.59
C ARG A 424 11.52 -22.01 21.74
N LYS A 425 11.52 -22.20 20.42
CA LYS A 425 11.15 -21.16 19.46
C LYS A 425 9.65 -20.88 19.53
N HIS A 426 9.27 -19.63 19.72
CA HIS A 426 7.91 -19.10 19.67
C HIS A 426 7.83 -18.01 18.60
N LEU A 427 7.03 -18.23 17.54
CA LEU A 427 6.85 -17.30 16.41
C LEU A 427 8.16 -16.77 15.80
N GLY A 428 9.21 -17.60 15.78
CA GLY A 428 10.52 -17.23 15.24
C GLY A 428 11.48 -16.54 16.22
N ALA A 429 11.09 -16.35 17.48
CA ALA A 429 11.93 -15.82 18.56
C ALA A 429 12.16 -16.87 19.65
N ALA A 430 13.27 -16.75 20.38
CA ALA A 430 13.56 -17.62 21.53
C ALA A 430 12.73 -17.23 22.77
N LEU A 431 12.15 -18.24 23.43
CA LEU A 431 11.46 -18.12 24.72
C LEU A 431 12.00 -19.21 25.66
N GLY A 432 12.42 -18.83 26.87
CA GLY A 432 12.98 -19.75 27.86
C GLY A 432 14.22 -19.18 28.57
N SER A 433 15.11 -20.07 28.96
CA SER A 433 16.35 -19.78 29.68
C SER A 433 17.32 -18.92 28.86
N ARG A 434 18.26 -18.28 29.59
CA ARG A 434 19.35 -17.52 28.98
C ARG A 434 20.26 -18.38 28.10
N ALA A 435 20.54 -19.63 28.50
CA ALA A 435 21.40 -20.54 27.74
C ALA A 435 20.78 -20.88 26.38
N PHE A 436 19.49 -21.23 26.36
CA PHE A 436 18.77 -21.48 25.10
C PHE A 436 18.71 -20.24 24.20
N PHE A 437 18.52 -19.05 24.78
CA PHE A 437 18.58 -17.80 24.04
C PHE A 437 19.93 -17.60 23.35
N GLU A 438 21.04 -17.81 24.07
CA GLU A 438 22.40 -17.65 23.52
C GLU A 438 22.67 -18.67 22.41
N GLU A 439 22.36 -19.96 22.64
CA GLU A 439 22.49 -21.01 21.63
C GLU A 439 21.69 -20.72 20.36
N TYR A 440 20.41 -20.34 20.51
CA TYR A 440 19.54 -20.00 19.37
C TYR A 440 20.06 -18.81 18.56
N VAL A 441 20.58 -17.79 19.25
CA VAL A 441 21.10 -16.57 18.63
C VAL A 441 22.41 -16.88 17.91
N ASP A 442 23.31 -17.64 18.52
CA ASP A 442 24.58 -18.06 17.91
C ASP A 442 24.34 -18.89 16.65
N GLU A 443 23.44 -19.88 16.69
CA GLU A 443 23.08 -20.69 15.51
C GLU A 443 22.58 -19.80 14.34
N LYS A 444 21.75 -18.79 14.65
CA LYS A 444 21.22 -17.86 13.64
C LYS A 444 22.31 -16.96 13.07
N ILE A 445 23.23 -16.48 13.91
CA ILE A 445 24.33 -15.63 13.47
C ILE A 445 25.32 -16.42 12.62
N GLU A 446 25.65 -17.65 12.99
CA GLU A 446 26.47 -18.53 12.18
C GLU A 446 25.85 -18.76 10.79
N GLU A 447 24.53 -19.02 10.75
CA GLU A 447 23.77 -19.16 9.50
C GLU A 447 23.89 -17.89 8.63
N TRP A 448 23.72 -16.71 9.22
CA TRP A 448 23.79 -15.44 8.50
C TRP A 448 25.20 -15.07 8.07
N VAL A 449 26.22 -15.34 8.90
CA VAL A 449 27.63 -15.16 8.54
C VAL A 449 27.97 -16.02 7.34
N ALA A 450 27.55 -17.29 7.32
CA ALA A 450 27.72 -18.18 6.17
C ALA A 450 27.02 -17.64 4.92
N GLN A 451 25.80 -17.12 5.04
CA GLN A 451 25.06 -16.50 3.93
C GLN A 451 25.73 -15.23 3.40
N VAL A 452 26.23 -14.35 4.27
CA VAL A 452 26.98 -13.15 3.90
C VAL A 452 28.30 -13.50 3.21
N THR A 453 29.00 -14.52 3.73
CA THR A 453 30.25 -15.02 3.15
C THR A 453 30.02 -15.56 1.73
N ARG A 454 28.98 -16.38 1.56
CA ARG A 454 28.54 -16.87 0.25
C ARG A 454 28.21 -15.72 -0.71
N LEU A 455 27.56 -14.67 -0.19
CA LEU A 455 27.20 -13.50 -0.98
C LEU A 455 28.43 -12.70 -1.44
N ALA A 456 29.46 -12.62 -0.59
CA ALA A 456 30.75 -12.02 -0.90
C ALA A 456 31.49 -12.82 -2.01
N GLU A 457 31.45 -14.16 -1.96
CA GLU A 457 31.98 -15.01 -3.04
C GLU A 457 31.30 -14.70 -4.37
N PHE A 458 29.97 -14.59 -4.40
CA PHE A 458 29.23 -14.20 -5.61
C PHE A 458 29.56 -12.79 -6.08
N ALA A 459 29.83 -11.86 -5.16
CA ALA A 459 30.13 -10.47 -5.48
C ALA A 459 31.40 -10.31 -6.32
N THR A 460 32.32 -11.28 -6.26
CA THR A 460 33.53 -11.30 -7.11
C THR A 460 33.21 -11.31 -8.61
N THR A 461 32.09 -11.94 -9.01
CA THR A 461 31.66 -12.06 -10.41
C THR A 461 30.41 -11.27 -10.73
N GLN A 462 29.50 -11.10 -9.75
CA GLN A 462 28.18 -10.47 -9.91
C GLN A 462 27.91 -9.45 -8.78
N PRO A 463 28.71 -8.38 -8.66
CA PRO A 463 28.64 -7.47 -7.51
C PRO A 463 27.29 -6.74 -7.39
N GLN A 464 26.67 -6.35 -8.51
CA GLN A 464 25.35 -5.71 -8.48
C GLN A 464 24.26 -6.66 -7.94
N SER A 465 24.25 -7.92 -8.40
CA SER A 465 23.29 -8.92 -7.93
C SER A 465 23.49 -9.23 -6.46
N SER A 466 24.75 -9.35 -6.00
CA SER A 466 25.05 -9.55 -4.58
C SER A 466 24.60 -8.36 -3.73
N TYR A 467 24.86 -7.14 -4.17
CA TYR A 467 24.36 -5.92 -3.50
C TYR A 467 22.83 -5.92 -3.40
N ALA A 468 22.13 -6.19 -4.50
CA ALA A 468 20.67 -6.23 -4.52
C ALA A 468 20.11 -7.34 -3.60
N ALA A 469 20.69 -8.54 -3.62
CA ALA A 469 20.29 -9.63 -2.75
C ALA A 469 20.49 -9.30 -1.25
N PHE A 470 21.53 -8.53 -0.91
CA PHE A 470 21.70 -8.04 0.45
C PHE A 470 20.61 -7.03 0.84
N VAL A 471 20.43 -5.98 0.02
CA VAL A 471 19.57 -4.83 0.33
C VAL A 471 18.08 -5.15 0.26
N PHE A 472 17.65 -5.99 -0.67
CA PHE A 472 16.23 -6.32 -0.84
C PHE A 472 15.82 -7.64 -0.18
N GLY A 473 16.78 -8.46 0.25
CA GLY A 473 16.50 -9.79 0.81
C GLY A 473 17.17 -10.01 2.16
N LEU A 474 18.47 -10.34 2.13
CA LEU A 474 19.18 -10.94 3.26
C LEU A 474 19.06 -10.14 4.55
N ARG A 475 19.20 -8.80 4.49
CA ARG A 475 19.12 -7.94 5.68
C ARG A 475 17.79 -7.99 6.44
N HIS A 476 16.70 -8.32 5.75
CA HIS A 476 15.38 -8.36 6.35
C HIS A 476 15.20 -9.58 7.26
N ARG A 477 16.05 -10.62 7.11
CA ARG A 477 16.00 -11.84 7.95
C ARG A 477 16.32 -11.56 9.42
N TRP A 478 17.41 -10.85 9.69
CA TRP A 478 17.76 -10.49 11.07
C TRP A 478 16.97 -9.31 11.60
N THR A 479 16.48 -8.41 10.73
CA THR A 479 15.63 -7.28 11.16
C THR A 479 14.44 -7.75 12.02
N TYR A 480 13.81 -8.89 11.68
CA TYR A 480 12.75 -9.46 12.51
C TYR A 480 13.25 -9.81 13.93
N LEU A 481 14.39 -10.50 14.05
CA LEU A 481 14.98 -10.86 15.34
C LEU A 481 15.38 -9.63 16.15
N LEU A 482 15.95 -8.59 15.50
CA LEU A 482 16.29 -7.31 16.15
C LEU A 482 15.06 -6.65 16.78
N ARG A 483 13.87 -6.86 16.21
CA ARG A 483 12.62 -6.28 16.71
C ARG A 483 11.96 -7.12 17.79
N THR A 484 12.24 -8.42 17.87
CA THR A 484 11.57 -9.35 18.79
C THR A 484 12.41 -9.77 19.99
N LEU A 485 13.74 -9.64 19.93
CA LEU A 485 14.65 -10.12 20.96
C LEU A 485 15.51 -8.96 21.55
N PRO A 486 15.55 -8.78 22.88
CA PRO A 486 16.38 -7.80 23.54
C PRO A 486 17.84 -8.25 23.57
N GLY A 487 18.76 -7.26 23.66
CA GLY A 487 20.16 -7.52 24.00
C GLY A 487 20.96 -8.26 22.93
N LEU A 488 20.54 -8.22 21.66
CA LEU A 488 21.24 -8.88 20.55
C LEU A 488 22.54 -8.19 20.11
N ALA A 489 22.71 -6.89 20.41
CA ALA A 489 23.84 -6.10 19.89
C ALA A 489 25.23 -6.77 20.07
N PRO A 490 25.60 -7.32 21.24
CA PRO A 490 26.92 -7.92 21.44
C PRO A 490 27.15 -9.20 20.61
N PHE A 491 26.08 -9.93 20.28
CA PHE A 491 26.16 -11.18 19.52
C PHE A 491 26.38 -10.91 18.03
N LEU A 492 25.97 -9.75 17.52
CA LEU A 492 25.96 -9.45 16.08
C LEU A 492 27.33 -9.04 15.52
N GLU A 493 28.35 -8.90 16.36
CA GLU A 493 29.69 -8.47 15.96
C GLU A 493 30.36 -9.39 14.92
N PRO A 494 30.23 -10.73 14.97
CA PRO A 494 30.69 -11.61 13.90
C PRO A 494 29.99 -11.36 12.57
N LEU A 495 28.68 -11.06 12.60
CA LEU A 495 27.91 -10.73 11.40
C LEU A 495 28.35 -9.39 10.80
N GLU A 496 28.55 -8.37 11.64
CA GLU A 496 29.09 -7.08 11.18
C GLU A 496 30.47 -7.25 10.56
N ARG A 497 31.38 -8.02 11.18
CA ARG A 497 32.69 -8.32 10.60
C ARG A 497 32.59 -9.03 9.25
N ALA A 498 31.69 -10.00 9.09
CA ALA A 498 31.46 -10.63 7.79
C ALA A 498 30.97 -9.62 6.73
N ILE A 499 30.14 -8.65 7.11
CA ILE A 499 29.67 -7.59 6.21
C ILE A 499 30.83 -6.64 5.86
N ALA A 500 31.54 -6.12 6.86
CA ALA A 500 32.59 -5.11 6.72
C ALA A 500 33.86 -5.65 6.06
N ASP A 501 34.30 -6.85 6.44
CA ASP A 501 35.61 -7.38 6.05
C ASP A 501 35.53 -8.27 4.80
N LEU A 502 34.38 -8.87 4.52
CA LEU A 502 34.21 -9.79 3.38
C LEU A 502 33.30 -9.20 2.30
N LEU A 503 32.05 -8.87 2.64
CA LEU A 503 31.05 -8.48 1.66
C LEU A 503 31.33 -7.11 1.04
N VAL A 504 31.60 -6.10 1.87
CA VAL A 504 31.87 -4.72 1.42
C VAL A 504 33.04 -4.70 0.43
N PRO A 505 34.25 -5.21 0.76
CA PRO A 505 35.37 -5.24 -0.17
C PRO A 505 35.09 -6.06 -1.44
N ALA A 506 34.33 -7.15 -1.36
CA ALA A 506 34.00 -7.97 -2.53
C ALA A 506 33.06 -7.24 -3.52
N ILE A 507 32.12 -6.45 -3.00
CA ILE A 507 31.20 -5.62 -3.78
C ILE A 507 31.95 -4.44 -4.42
N THR A 508 32.74 -3.71 -3.62
CA THR A 508 33.33 -2.42 -4.01
C THR A 508 34.69 -2.55 -4.71
N GLU A 509 35.43 -3.63 -4.45
CA GLU A 509 36.86 -3.75 -4.80
C GLU A 509 37.67 -2.56 -4.27
N HIS A 510 37.40 -2.21 -3.01
CA HIS A 510 38.03 -1.13 -2.26
C HIS A 510 38.14 -1.53 -0.78
N ALA A 511 39.31 -1.35 -0.19
CA ALA A 511 39.52 -1.56 1.24
C ALA A 511 39.01 -0.32 1.99
N THR A 512 37.91 -0.47 2.72
CA THR A 512 37.24 0.65 3.38
C THR A 512 37.85 0.99 4.73
N THR A 513 38.06 2.28 5.00
CA THR A 513 38.37 2.75 6.37
C THR A 513 37.13 2.68 7.26
N GLN A 514 37.28 2.94 8.56
CA GLN A 514 36.16 2.97 9.50
C GLN A 514 35.15 4.07 9.14
N GLU A 515 35.64 5.25 8.77
CA GLU A 515 34.80 6.40 8.37
C GLU A 515 34.03 6.09 7.08
N GLU A 516 34.67 5.40 6.12
CA GLU A 516 34.01 4.93 4.90
C GLU A 516 32.97 3.85 5.22
N ARG A 517 33.26 2.91 6.12
CA ARG A 517 32.30 1.89 6.56
C ARG A 517 31.06 2.53 7.19
N ASP A 518 31.24 3.54 8.02
CA ASP A 518 30.15 4.32 8.63
C ASP A 518 29.33 5.07 7.57
N LEU A 519 29.97 5.60 6.51
CA LEU A 519 29.28 6.17 5.35
C LEU A 519 28.47 5.12 4.57
N LEU A 520 29.02 3.94 4.31
CA LEU A 520 28.33 2.88 3.57
C LEU A 520 27.11 2.33 4.32
N GLU A 521 27.11 2.42 5.66
CA GLU A 521 25.97 2.08 6.51
C GLU A 521 24.74 2.94 6.21
N LEU A 522 24.96 4.23 5.93
CA LEU A 522 23.88 5.20 5.74
C LEU A 522 22.95 4.78 4.59
N PRO A 523 21.66 5.15 4.65
CA PRO A 523 20.74 4.96 3.54
C PRO A 523 21.23 5.62 2.25
N VAL A 524 20.87 5.02 1.11
CA VAL A 524 21.21 5.52 -0.23
C VAL A 524 20.83 6.99 -0.45
N ARG A 525 19.68 7.42 0.10
CA ARG A 525 19.21 8.82 0.04
C ARG A 525 20.10 9.84 0.78
N LEU A 526 20.95 9.37 1.68
CA LEU A 526 21.91 10.19 2.44
C LEU A 526 23.34 10.06 1.88
N GLY A 527 23.52 9.35 0.76
CA GLY A 527 24.80 9.14 0.10
C GLY A 527 25.48 7.80 0.40
N GLY A 528 24.99 7.03 1.38
CA GLY A 528 25.53 5.68 1.67
C GLY A 528 25.10 4.59 0.67
N LEU A 529 25.30 3.32 1.04
CA LEU A 529 24.88 2.14 0.28
C LEU A 529 23.76 1.34 0.96
N GLY A 530 23.40 1.66 2.21
CA GLY A 530 22.42 0.91 2.99
C GLY A 530 22.94 -0.48 3.44
N LEU A 531 24.26 -0.64 3.52
CA LEU A 531 24.93 -1.82 4.08
C LEU A 531 24.96 -1.68 5.61
N ILE A 532 23.78 -1.84 6.22
CA ILE A 532 23.53 -1.54 7.64
C ILE A 532 24.45 -2.33 8.58
N ASN A 533 24.80 -1.71 9.72
CA ASN A 533 25.47 -2.40 10.82
C ASN A 533 24.39 -2.99 11.76
N PRO A 534 24.23 -4.33 11.80
CA PRO A 534 23.18 -4.94 12.60
C PRO A 534 23.43 -4.76 14.11
N ALA A 535 24.68 -4.76 14.58
CA ALA A 535 25.01 -4.57 15.99
C ALA A 535 24.64 -3.17 16.49
N ARG A 536 24.88 -2.13 15.67
CA ARG A 536 24.55 -0.73 15.98
C ARG A 536 23.04 -0.44 15.97
N THR A 537 22.30 -1.13 15.11
CA THR A 537 20.84 -0.89 14.93
C THR A 537 19.96 -1.76 15.83
N ALA A 538 20.50 -2.83 16.42
CA ALA A 538 19.75 -3.82 17.22
C ALA A 538 18.88 -3.20 18.33
N SER A 539 19.48 -2.40 19.22
CA SER A 539 18.76 -1.83 20.37
C SER A 539 17.63 -0.90 19.93
N GLN A 540 17.87 -0.09 18.89
CA GLN A 540 16.89 0.85 18.38
C GLN A 540 15.68 0.14 17.75
N GLU A 541 15.93 -0.93 16.97
CA GLU A 541 14.84 -1.70 16.35
C GLU A 541 13.98 -2.41 17.40
N TYR A 542 14.59 -2.95 18.45
CA TYR A 542 13.88 -3.54 19.59
C TYR A 542 13.02 -2.52 20.33
N GLU A 543 13.61 -1.39 20.74
CA GLU A 543 12.90 -0.32 21.46
C GLU A 543 11.73 0.24 20.65
N ALA A 544 11.92 0.44 19.34
CA ALA A 544 10.87 0.88 18.45
C ALA A 544 9.73 -0.15 18.36
N SER A 545 10.05 -1.45 18.30
CA SER A 545 9.04 -2.52 18.31
C SER A 545 8.23 -2.48 19.60
N VAL A 546 8.87 -2.52 20.77
CA VAL A 546 8.22 -2.49 22.08
C VAL A 546 7.27 -1.30 22.23
N LYS A 547 7.70 -0.09 21.82
CA LYS A 547 6.85 1.11 21.83
C LYS A 547 5.63 0.95 20.93
N ILE A 548 5.80 0.48 19.70
CA ILE A 548 4.72 0.35 18.71
C ILE A 548 3.71 -0.73 19.10
N THR A 549 4.18 -1.86 19.64
CA THR A 549 3.33 -2.98 20.03
C THR A 549 2.68 -2.81 21.40
N GLY A 550 3.18 -1.87 22.22
CA GLY A 550 2.73 -1.63 23.59
C GLY A 550 1.21 -1.63 23.79
N PRO A 551 0.40 -0.94 22.97
CA PRO A 551 -1.06 -0.99 23.09
C PRO A 551 -1.64 -2.40 22.98
N LEU A 552 -1.21 -3.19 22.00
CA LEU A 552 -1.67 -4.57 21.82
C LEU A 552 -1.13 -5.50 22.90
N VAL A 553 0.14 -5.35 23.29
CA VAL A 553 0.75 -6.10 24.40
C VAL A 553 -0.05 -5.93 25.69
N ARG A 554 -0.47 -4.69 26.02
CA ARG A 554 -1.33 -4.42 27.18
C ARG A 554 -2.67 -5.15 27.12
N GLN A 555 -3.28 -5.27 25.93
CA GLN A 555 -4.54 -6.02 25.78
C GLN A 555 -4.32 -7.52 25.93
N ILE A 556 -3.25 -8.05 25.36
CA ILE A 556 -2.88 -9.47 25.51
C ILE A 556 -2.63 -9.79 26.98
N ILE A 557 -1.82 -9.01 27.70
CA ILE A 557 -1.52 -9.26 29.12
C ILE A 557 -2.78 -9.17 29.99
N LYS A 558 -3.67 -8.22 29.71
CA LYS A 558 -4.97 -8.10 30.40
C LYS A 558 -5.98 -9.16 30.01
N GLN A 559 -5.69 -9.97 28.99
CA GLN A 559 -6.62 -10.90 28.36
C GLN A 559 -7.90 -10.19 27.86
N ALA A 560 -7.79 -8.94 27.44
CA ALA A 560 -8.92 -8.20 26.88
C ALA A 560 -9.26 -8.71 25.48
N GLN A 561 -10.53 -8.63 25.10
CA GLN A 561 -10.98 -8.97 23.74
C GLN A 561 -10.94 -7.75 22.81
N GLU A 562 -11.10 -6.55 23.34
CA GLU A 562 -11.15 -5.32 22.56
C GLU A 562 -9.78 -4.98 21.97
N PRO A 563 -9.68 -4.79 20.64
CA PRO A 563 -8.43 -4.38 20.01
C PRO A 563 -8.02 -2.96 20.46
N PRO A 564 -6.72 -2.64 20.40
CA PRO A 564 -6.23 -1.30 20.70
C PRO A 564 -6.71 -0.27 19.66
N ASP A 565 -6.77 1.01 20.08
CA ASP A 565 -7.10 2.13 19.17
C ASP A 565 -6.07 2.25 18.05
N GLU A 566 -6.53 2.16 16.79
CA GLU A 566 -5.69 2.26 15.62
C GLU A 566 -5.00 3.64 15.51
N THR A 567 -5.62 4.69 16.06
CA THR A 567 -5.10 6.06 16.05
C THR A 567 -3.87 6.18 16.96
N GLU A 568 -3.91 5.54 18.14
CA GLU A 568 -2.77 5.44 19.05
C GLU A 568 -1.59 4.75 18.35
N ILE A 569 -1.85 3.60 17.70
CA ILE A 569 -0.82 2.83 16.99
C ILE A 569 -0.19 3.66 15.85
N LYS A 570 -1.01 4.31 15.01
CA LYS A 570 -0.53 5.17 13.92
C LYS A 570 0.35 6.31 14.45
N THR A 571 -0.02 6.89 15.59
CA THR A 571 0.75 7.97 16.25
C THR A 571 2.11 7.46 16.74
N LEU A 572 2.14 6.30 17.40
CA LEU A 572 3.38 5.66 17.87
C LEU A 572 4.32 5.31 16.70
N GLN A 573 3.76 4.79 15.60
CA GLN A 573 4.54 4.52 14.38
C GLN A 573 5.13 5.79 13.76
N ALA A 574 4.36 6.88 13.70
CA ALA A 574 4.84 8.16 13.18
C ALA A 574 5.96 8.73 14.07
N ASN A 575 5.82 8.65 15.39
CA ASN A 575 6.84 9.07 16.35
C ASN A 575 8.13 8.25 16.23
N ALA A 576 8.03 6.91 16.16
CA ALA A 576 9.19 6.05 15.98
C ALA A 576 9.94 6.32 14.67
N ARG A 577 9.21 6.61 13.58
CA ARG A 577 9.82 7.04 12.30
C ARG A 577 10.55 8.36 12.44
N ARG A 578 9.95 9.35 13.12
CA ARG A 578 10.59 10.65 13.37
C ARG A 578 11.85 10.52 14.21
N GLU A 579 11.81 9.77 15.32
CA GLU A 579 12.98 9.50 16.17
C GLU A 579 14.12 8.85 15.36
N LYS A 580 13.78 7.89 14.49
CA LYS A 580 14.75 7.24 13.59
C LYS A 580 15.34 8.21 12.58
N ASP A 581 14.53 9.05 11.94
CA ASP A 581 15.00 10.06 10.99
C ASP A 581 15.91 11.11 11.65
N GLU A 582 15.60 11.54 12.88
CA GLU A 582 16.44 12.46 13.66
C GLU A 582 17.79 11.85 14.04
N LEU A 583 17.82 10.55 14.40
CA LEU A 583 19.06 9.84 14.67
C LEU A 583 19.91 9.71 13.40
N LEU A 584 19.30 9.28 12.31
CA LEU A 584 19.95 9.16 10.99
C LEU A 584 20.53 10.49 10.52
N LYS A 585 19.84 11.61 10.78
CA LYS A 585 20.32 12.94 10.45
C LYS A 585 21.60 13.28 11.23
N ARG A 586 21.59 13.07 12.55
CA ARG A 586 22.77 13.28 13.41
C ARG A 586 23.95 12.40 13.01
N GLN A 587 23.70 11.12 12.73
CA GLN A 587 24.73 10.20 12.23
C GLN A 587 25.30 10.67 10.89
N CYS A 588 24.44 11.12 9.96
CA CYS A 588 24.89 11.62 8.67
C CYS A 588 25.76 12.87 8.81
N GLU A 589 25.44 13.79 9.73
CA GLU A 589 26.25 14.98 10.00
C GLU A 589 27.63 14.59 10.57
N GLN A 590 27.66 13.70 11.57
CA GLN A 590 28.91 13.20 12.16
C GLN A 590 29.82 12.50 11.14
N VAL A 591 29.23 11.62 10.30
CA VAL A 591 29.98 10.94 9.24
C VAL A 591 30.52 11.95 8.24
N ARG A 592 29.74 12.95 7.82
CA ARG A 592 30.21 13.96 6.86
C ARG A 592 31.41 14.75 7.39
N GLU A 593 31.38 15.14 8.67
CA GLU A 593 32.48 15.85 9.32
C GLU A 593 33.79 15.03 9.42
N SER A 594 33.70 13.70 9.42
CA SER A 594 34.88 12.83 9.43
C SER A 594 35.45 12.50 8.05
N LEU A 595 34.74 12.84 6.96
CA LEU A 595 35.18 12.55 5.60
C LEU A 595 36.20 13.57 5.09
N SER A 596 37.01 13.16 4.10
CA SER A 596 37.80 14.12 3.34
C SER A 596 36.88 15.09 2.58
N SER A 597 37.31 16.33 2.36
CA SER A 597 36.51 17.34 1.62
C SER A 597 36.07 16.86 0.23
N LYS A 598 36.91 16.05 -0.42
CA LYS A 598 36.63 15.42 -1.72
C LYS A 598 35.48 14.41 -1.63
N THR A 599 35.54 13.50 -0.66
CA THR A 599 34.51 12.48 -0.44
C THR A 599 33.21 13.10 0.08
N GLU A 600 33.29 14.08 0.97
CA GLU A 600 32.12 14.82 1.46
C GLU A 600 31.34 15.47 0.32
N ARG A 601 32.03 16.14 -0.61
CA ARG A 601 31.44 16.73 -1.81
C ARG A 601 30.78 15.67 -2.71
N ALA A 602 31.43 14.52 -2.90
CA ALA A 602 30.87 13.42 -3.67
C ALA A 602 29.58 12.85 -3.03
N VAL A 603 29.57 12.72 -1.70
CA VAL A 603 28.41 12.30 -0.90
C VAL A 603 27.27 13.31 -0.98
N GLU A 604 27.56 14.61 -0.93
CA GLU A 604 26.55 15.67 -1.14
C GLU A 604 25.87 15.52 -2.51
N LEU A 605 26.66 15.36 -3.56
CA LEU A 605 26.16 15.16 -4.93
C LEU A 605 25.37 13.86 -5.10
N ALA A 606 25.78 12.80 -4.40
CA ALA A 606 25.09 11.51 -4.39
C ALA A 606 23.76 11.56 -3.63
N ALA A 607 23.63 12.43 -2.63
CA ALA A 607 22.39 12.60 -1.86
C ALA A 607 21.32 13.41 -2.62
N GLU A 608 21.65 14.04 -3.74
CA GLU A 608 20.69 14.74 -4.58
C GLU A 608 19.56 13.82 -5.06
N LYS A 609 18.34 14.36 -5.07
CA LYS A 609 17.15 13.62 -5.47
C LYS A 609 17.30 13.14 -6.93
N GLY A 610 17.25 11.83 -7.14
CA GLY A 610 17.43 11.22 -8.47
C GLY A 610 18.79 10.57 -8.69
N ALA A 611 19.83 11.03 -7.99
CA ALA A 611 21.22 10.64 -8.27
C ALA A 611 21.49 9.15 -8.02
N SER A 612 20.80 8.59 -7.04
CA SER A 612 21.09 7.25 -6.52
C SER A 612 20.03 6.19 -6.85
N ASN A 613 19.07 6.49 -7.71
CA ASN A 613 17.95 5.58 -8.00
C ASN A 613 18.39 4.25 -8.64
N TRP A 614 19.56 4.21 -9.29
CA TRP A 614 20.16 2.99 -9.82
C TRP A 614 20.53 1.94 -8.75
N LEU A 615 20.67 2.36 -7.48
CA LEU A 615 20.91 1.46 -6.32
C LEU A 615 19.61 1.01 -5.65
N THR A 616 18.47 1.61 -5.99
CA THR A 616 17.17 1.36 -5.31
C THR A 616 16.24 0.46 -6.13
N VAL A 617 16.76 -0.26 -7.12
CA VAL A 617 15.98 -1.17 -7.97
C VAL A 617 16.66 -2.52 -8.13
N ILE A 618 15.87 -3.55 -8.40
CA ILE A 618 16.35 -4.90 -8.73
C ILE A 618 16.98 -4.87 -10.13
N PRO A 619 18.14 -5.54 -10.36
CA PRO A 619 18.85 -5.51 -11.65
C PRO A 619 18.18 -6.37 -12.73
N ILE A 620 16.97 -5.99 -13.13
CA ILE A 620 16.17 -6.67 -14.16
C ILE A 620 16.69 -6.27 -15.55
N LYS A 621 17.07 -7.28 -16.35
CA LYS A 621 17.69 -7.08 -17.67
C LYS A 621 16.71 -6.52 -18.69
N GLU A 622 15.46 -6.97 -18.65
CA GLU A 622 14.36 -6.53 -19.51
C GLU A 622 14.06 -5.04 -19.32
N MET A 623 14.25 -4.54 -18.10
CA MET A 623 14.13 -3.11 -17.77
C MET A 623 15.41 -2.33 -18.07
N ASN A 624 16.49 -3.01 -18.49
CA ASN A 624 17.81 -2.46 -18.72
C ASN A 624 18.46 -1.86 -17.45
N PHE A 625 18.17 -2.45 -16.28
CA PHE A 625 18.70 -2.05 -14.97
C PHE A 625 19.92 -2.88 -14.53
N ASN A 626 20.45 -3.72 -15.42
CA ASN A 626 21.65 -4.51 -15.17
C ASN A 626 22.93 -3.75 -15.59
N LEU A 627 23.95 -3.81 -14.76
CA LEU A 627 25.30 -3.32 -15.02
C LEU A 627 26.25 -4.52 -15.01
N ASN A 628 27.26 -4.50 -15.89
CA ASN A 628 28.32 -5.50 -15.77
C ASN A 628 29.20 -5.21 -14.53
N LYS A 629 30.01 -6.19 -14.13
CA LYS A 629 30.81 -6.09 -12.90
C LYS A 629 31.70 -4.84 -12.83
N ARG A 630 32.28 -4.43 -13.97
CA ARG A 630 33.18 -3.26 -14.04
C ARG A 630 32.38 -1.97 -13.99
N GLU A 631 31.28 -1.90 -14.74
CA GLU A 631 30.37 -0.75 -14.71
C GLU A 631 29.84 -0.47 -13.29
N PHE A 632 29.43 -1.52 -12.57
CA PHE A 632 28.93 -1.36 -11.21
C PHE A 632 30.01 -0.88 -10.22
N ARG A 633 31.23 -1.42 -10.30
CA ARG A 633 32.34 -1.00 -9.43
C ARG A 633 32.84 0.41 -9.76
N ASP A 634 32.99 0.73 -11.04
CA ASP A 634 33.34 2.08 -11.49
C ASP A 634 32.24 3.08 -11.06
N ALA A 635 30.96 2.70 -11.09
CA ALA A 635 29.85 3.53 -10.61
C ALA A 635 29.94 3.84 -9.11
N ILE A 636 30.26 2.84 -8.27
CA ILE A 636 30.49 3.04 -6.84
C ILE A 636 31.70 3.95 -6.62
N LYS A 637 32.80 3.73 -7.36
CA LYS A 637 34.00 4.54 -7.22
C LYS A 637 33.78 6.00 -7.64
N LEU A 638 33.03 6.23 -8.73
CA LEU A 638 32.59 7.57 -9.13
C LEU A 638 31.71 8.24 -8.07
N ARG A 639 30.84 7.47 -7.41
CA ARG A 639 29.93 7.97 -6.37
C ARG A 639 30.68 8.52 -5.15
N TYR A 640 31.77 7.87 -4.74
CA TYR A 640 32.56 8.25 -3.56
C TYR A 640 33.87 8.98 -3.90
N ASP A 641 34.10 9.20 -5.19
CA ASP A 641 35.32 9.78 -5.73
C ASP A 641 36.60 9.02 -5.31
N TRP A 642 36.47 7.68 -5.28
CA TRP A 642 37.55 6.73 -5.05
C TRP A 642 38.40 6.50 -6.30
N GLU A 643 39.60 5.98 -6.10
CA GLU A 643 40.52 5.71 -7.20
C GLU A 643 39.98 4.64 -8.17
N ILE A 644 40.03 4.97 -9.46
CA ILE A 644 39.61 4.07 -10.54
C ILE A 644 40.85 3.58 -11.29
N ALA A 645 41.10 2.28 -11.22
CA ALA A 645 42.23 1.63 -11.89
C ALA A 645 42.08 1.60 -13.43
N ASP A 646 43.19 1.38 -14.12
CA ASP A 646 43.28 1.20 -15.58
C ASP A 646 42.74 2.39 -16.41
N LEU A 647 42.91 3.61 -15.91
CA LEU A 647 42.67 4.80 -16.73
C LEU A 647 43.89 5.06 -17.63
N PRO A 648 43.70 5.54 -18.87
CA PRO A 648 44.81 5.97 -19.69
C PRO A 648 45.53 7.14 -19.02
N ALA A 649 46.84 7.29 -19.23
CA ALA A 649 47.56 8.45 -18.67
C ALA A 649 47.18 9.76 -19.37
N MET A 650 46.90 9.70 -20.68
CA MET A 650 46.69 10.87 -21.54
C MET A 650 45.38 10.76 -22.33
N CYS A 651 44.70 11.90 -22.49
CA CYS A 651 43.52 12.07 -23.32
C CYS A 651 43.90 12.35 -24.79
N THR A 652 42.95 12.18 -25.72
CA THR A 652 43.11 12.59 -27.13
C THR A 652 43.33 14.07 -27.36
N CYS A 653 42.93 14.92 -26.42
CA CYS A 653 43.22 16.36 -26.52
C CYS A 653 44.65 16.70 -26.14
N GLY A 654 45.42 15.76 -25.57
CA GLY A 654 46.79 15.98 -25.11
C GLY A 654 46.92 16.32 -23.62
N ASP A 655 45.84 16.36 -22.85
CA ASP A 655 45.87 16.57 -21.39
C ASP A 655 45.92 15.24 -20.61
N PHE A 656 46.22 15.32 -19.31
CA PHE A 656 46.13 14.17 -18.39
C PHE A 656 44.68 13.69 -18.25
N PHE A 657 44.48 12.37 -18.30
CA PHE A 657 43.14 11.79 -18.25
C PHE A 657 42.73 11.46 -16.81
N THR A 658 42.07 12.42 -16.16
CA THR A 658 41.43 12.25 -14.86
C THR A 658 39.92 12.00 -15.01
N VAL A 659 39.25 11.59 -13.91
CA VAL A 659 37.78 11.46 -13.88
C VAL A 659 37.12 12.78 -14.28
N ASP A 660 37.50 13.90 -13.65
CA ASP A 660 36.96 15.22 -13.97
C ASP A 660 37.21 15.58 -15.45
N HIS A 661 38.43 15.34 -15.95
CA HIS A 661 38.77 15.59 -17.35
C HIS A 661 37.89 14.77 -18.31
N ALA A 662 37.66 13.49 -18.02
CA ALA A 662 36.80 12.62 -18.83
C ALA A 662 35.37 13.18 -18.93
N MET A 663 34.87 13.85 -17.88
CA MET A 663 33.51 14.38 -17.83
C MET A 663 33.33 15.73 -18.55
N VAL A 664 34.42 16.47 -18.80
CA VAL A 664 34.41 17.84 -19.39
C VAL A 664 35.14 17.97 -20.72
N CYS A 665 35.91 16.96 -21.15
CA CYS A 665 36.68 17.04 -22.39
C CYS A 665 35.79 16.94 -23.64
N ARG A 666 35.83 17.96 -24.50
CA ARG A 666 35.06 18.01 -25.76
C ARG A 666 35.58 17.04 -26.83
N HIS A 667 36.86 16.66 -26.77
CA HIS A 667 37.49 15.77 -27.73
C HIS A 667 37.41 14.31 -27.29
N GLY A 668 37.74 14.02 -26.03
CA GLY A 668 37.83 12.66 -25.49
C GLY A 668 36.64 12.22 -24.64
N GLY A 669 35.85 13.15 -24.09
CA GLY A 669 34.83 12.86 -23.08
C GLY A 669 33.44 12.54 -23.60
N LEU A 670 33.23 12.43 -24.92
CA LEU A 670 31.95 12.05 -25.55
C LEU A 670 30.73 12.84 -25.03
N ILE A 671 30.91 14.12 -24.67
CA ILE A 671 29.89 14.94 -23.98
C ILE A 671 28.59 15.04 -24.77
N ILE A 672 28.67 15.13 -26.10
CA ILE A 672 27.50 15.19 -26.98
C ILE A 672 26.67 13.92 -26.83
N GLN A 673 27.32 12.74 -26.82
CA GLN A 673 26.63 11.48 -26.66
C GLN A 673 25.91 11.38 -25.31
N ARG A 674 26.50 11.94 -24.24
CA ARG A 674 25.86 12.00 -22.92
C ARG A 674 24.56 12.81 -22.93
N HIS A 675 24.53 13.93 -23.66
CA HIS A 675 23.31 14.73 -23.79
C HIS A 675 22.26 14.00 -24.64
N ASN A 676 22.70 13.42 -25.75
CA ASN A 676 21.82 12.69 -26.68
C ASN A 676 21.16 11.48 -26.02
N GLU A 677 21.88 10.72 -25.19
CA GLU A 677 21.30 9.56 -24.48
C GLU A 677 20.10 9.97 -23.60
N ILE A 678 20.21 11.09 -22.89
CA ILE A 678 19.13 11.60 -22.05
C ILE A 678 18.00 12.15 -22.91
N ARG A 679 18.31 12.96 -23.93
CA ARG A 679 17.31 13.49 -24.86
C ARG A 679 16.49 12.36 -25.50
N ASP A 680 17.17 11.35 -26.02
CA ASP A 680 16.52 10.26 -26.75
C ASP A 680 15.62 9.45 -25.81
N LEU A 681 16.03 9.21 -24.56
CA LEU A 681 15.22 8.57 -23.54
C LEU A 681 13.99 9.41 -23.13
N GLU A 682 14.16 10.71 -22.91
CA GLU A 682 13.03 11.60 -22.59
C GLU A 682 12.03 11.67 -23.75
N ALA A 683 12.53 11.74 -24.99
CA ALA A 683 11.70 11.72 -26.19
C ALA A 683 10.98 10.38 -26.37
N GLU A 684 11.63 9.24 -26.08
CA GLU A 684 11.00 7.91 -26.09
C GLU A 684 9.83 7.84 -25.11
N MET A 685 10.04 8.28 -23.86
CA MET A 685 8.97 8.30 -22.85
C MET A 685 7.84 9.26 -23.23
N LEU A 686 8.15 10.42 -23.82
CA LEU A 686 7.14 11.35 -24.34
C LEU A 686 6.31 10.74 -25.47
N ARG A 687 6.92 10.01 -26.41
CA ARG A 687 6.21 9.29 -27.50
C ARG A 687 5.21 8.27 -26.97
N MET A 688 5.42 7.76 -25.75
CA MET A 688 4.45 6.85 -25.13
C MET A 688 3.14 7.55 -24.76
N VAL A 689 3.09 8.87 -24.55
CA VAL A 689 1.89 9.55 -24.02
C VAL A 689 1.44 10.78 -24.82
N CYS A 690 2.34 11.37 -25.59
CA CYS A 690 2.07 12.57 -26.37
C CYS A 690 2.11 12.29 -27.87
N THR A 691 1.56 13.24 -28.63
CA THR A 691 1.59 13.26 -30.09
C THR A 691 2.61 14.27 -30.59
N ASP A 692 3.04 14.13 -31.85
CA ASP A 692 3.89 15.12 -32.52
C ASP A 692 5.23 15.34 -31.77
N VAL A 693 5.90 14.24 -31.42
CA VAL A 693 7.19 14.29 -30.72
C VAL A 693 8.31 14.29 -31.75
N GLU A 694 9.06 15.39 -31.79
CA GLU A 694 10.21 15.59 -32.66
C GLU A 694 11.50 15.75 -31.85
N THR A 695 12.60 15.17 -32.35
CA THR A 695 13.95 15.33 -31.78
C THR A 695 14.76 16.25 -32.68
N GLU A 696 15.52 17.17 -32.08
CA GLU A 696 16.27 18.21 -32.77
C GLU A 696 15.44 19.12 -33.72
N PRO A 697 14.23 19.59 -33.33
CA PRO A 697 13.41 20.47 -34.17
C PRO A 697 14.14 21.77 -34.52
N VAL A 698 13.97 22.22 -35.77
CA VAL A 698 14.46 23.53 -36.24
C VAL A 698 13.47 24.61 -35.80
N LEU A 699 13.98 25.66 -35.17
CA LEU A 699 13.17 26.82 -34.80
C LEU A 699 12.88 27.69 -36.03
N GLN A 700 11.70 28.31 -36.05
CA GLN A 700 11.30 29.29 -37.04
C GLN A 700 12.28 30.47 -37.10
N GLU A 701 12.38 31.06 -38.29
CA GLU A 701 13.17 32.27 -38.51
C GLU A 701 12.56 33.46 -37.77
N ILE A 702 13.42 34.36 -37.33
CA ILE A 702 13.01 35.59 -36.64
C ILE A 702 12.63 36.61 -37.71
N THR A 703 11.38 37.08 -37.69
CA THR A 703 10.78 37.95 -38.71
C THR A 703 10.47 39.37 -38.20
N GLY A 704 11.08 39.76 -37.08
CA GLY A 704 11.01 41.14 -36.56
C GLY A 704 10.85 41.23 -35.03
N GLU A 705 10.87 40.10 -34.33
CA GLU A 705 10.66 40.01 -32.89
C GLU A 705 11.87 40.55 -32.10
N GLU A 706 11.60 41.38 -31.09
CA GLU A 706 12.64 41.96 -30.22
C GLU A 706 13.02 41.02 -29.07
N LEU A 707 13.96 40.10 -29.33
CA LEU A 707 14.43 39.17 -28.31
C LEU A 707 15.38 39.82 -27.30
N ASN A 708 15.36 39.34 -26.05
CA ASN A 708 16.23 39.79 -24.96
C ASN A 708 17.73 39.60 -25.27
N ARG A 709 18.58 40.39 -24.60
CA ARG A 709 20.04 40.26 -24.73
C ARG A 709 20.49 38.86 -24.26
N GLY A 710 21.17 38.14 -25.15
CA GLY A 710 21.63 36.75 -24.92
C GLY A 710 20.70 35.67 -25.46
N ALA A 711 19.58 36.02 -26.10
CA ALA A 711 18.76 35.07 -26.85
C ALA A 711 19.53 34.51 -28.05
N ASN A 712 19.34 33.23 -28.36
CA ASN A 712 19.91 32.61 -29.55
C ASN A 712 19.12 33.06 -30.80
N ARG A 713 19.77 33.86 -31.66
CA ARG A 713 19.18 34.41 -32.88
C ARG A 713 19.62 33.69 -34.16
N ALA A 714 20.30 32.55 -34.03
CA ALA A 714 20.75 31.80 -35.19
C ALA A 714 19.55 31.30 -36.03
N PRO A 715 19.58 31.44 -37.37
CA PRO A 715 18.49 31.00 -38.24
C PRO A 715 18.31 29.48 -38.23
N ASP A 716 19.36 28.72 -37.94
CA ASP A 716 19.37 27.25 -37.84
C ASP A 716 19.33 26.75 -36.38
N ALA A 717 18.88 27.59 -35.44
CA ALA A 717 18.81 27.20 -34.03
C ALA A 717 17.91 25.97 -33.85
N ARG A 718 18.39 25.01 -33.06
CA ARG A 718 17.69 23.77 -32.71
C ARG A 718 17.54 23.65 -31.21
N LEU A 719 16.40 23.12 -30.78
CA LEU A 719 16.17 22.61 -29.42
C LEU A 719 16.21 21.08 -29.45
N ASP A 720 16.24 20.43 -28.28
CA ASP A 720 16.44 18.98 -28.24
C ASP A 720 15.16 18.20 -28.51
N ILE A 721 14.02 18.65 -27.98
CA ILE A 721 12.74 17.96 -28.09
C ILE A 721 11.62 18.97 -28.31
N HIS A 722 10.71 18.66 -29.23
CA HIS A 722 9.39 19.27 -29.35
C HIS A 722 8.30 18.23 -29.12
N VAL A 723 7.20 18.67 -28.52
CA VAL A 723 6.01 17.84 -28.31
C VAL A 723 4.74 18.68 -28.37
N ARG A 724 3.61 18.07 -28.74
CA ARG A 724 2.28 18.67 -28.59
C ARG A 724 1.44 17.94 -27.54
N GLY A 725 0.83 18.72 -26.64
CA GLY A 725 -0.14 18.20 -25.67
C GLY A 725 0.41 17.82 -24.29
N PHE A 726 1.65 18.19 -23.95
CA PHE A 726 2.29 17.77 -22.70
C PHE A 726 1.84 18.57 -21.47
N TRP A 727 1.96 19.90 -21.54
CA TRP A 727 1.50 20.79 -20.48
C TRP A 727 -0.01 21.01 -20.57
N ASP A 728 -0.47 21.57 -21.69
CA ASP A 728 -1.90 21.75 -21.99
C ASP A 728 -2.32 21.06 -23.30
N ARG A 729 -3.62 20.78 -23.42
CA ARG A 729 -4.19 20.12 -24.60
C ARG A 729 -3.88 20.92 -25.87
N GLN A 730 -3.28 20.25 -26.85
CA GLN A 730 -2.87 20.83 -28.16
C GLN A 730 -1.79 21.94 -28.09
N GLN A 731 -1.29 22.29 -26.91
CA GLN A 731 -0.21 23.27 -26.79
C GLN A 731 1.14 22.63 -27.15
N SER A 732 1.97 23.34 -27.93
CA SER A 732 3.34 22.91 -28.19
C SER A 732 4.27 23.28 -27.03
N ALA A 733 5.19 22.36 -26.74
CA ALA A 733 6.22 22.52 -25.72
C ALA A 733 7.58 22.09 -26.26
N PHE A 734 8.61 22.85 -25.91
CA PHE A 734 9.98 22.57 -26.28
C PHE A 734 10.84 22.34 -25.03
N PHE A 735 11.74 21.37 -25.15
CA PHE A 735 12.70 21.00 -24.11
C PHE A 735 14.12 21.04 -24.63
N ASP A 736 15.05 21.39 -23.75
CA ASP A 736 16.47 21.41 -24.04
C ASP A 736 17.24 20.77 -22.88
N VAL A 737 18.01 19.73 -23.18
CA VAL A 737 18.71 18.87 -22.24
C VAL A 737 20.11 19.41 -22.01
N ARG A 738 20.51 19.50 -20.73
CA ARG A 738 21.86 19.88 -20.32
C ARG A 738 22.36 18.91 -19.27
N VAL A 739 23.50 18.27 -19.51
CA VAL A 739 24.21 17.44 -18.53
C VAL A 739 25.56 18.05 -18.19
N CYS A 740 25.62 18.76 -17.05
CA CYS A 740 26.85 19.40 -16.58
C CYS A 740 27.64 18.50 -15.62
N HIS A 741 28.95 18.74 -15.52
CA HIS A 741 29.79 18.05 -14.56
C HIS A 741 30.00 18.96 -13.33
N PRO A 742 29.54 18.57 -12.13
CA PRO A 742 29.52 19.46 -10.97
C PRO A 742 30.91 19.77 -10.39
N ASN A 743 31.92 18.94 -10.67
CA ASN A 743 33.29 19.15 -10.18
C ASN A 743 34.20 19.85 -11.20
N ALA A 744 33.65 20.35 -12.32
CA ALA A 744 34.40 21.17 -13.25
C ALA A 744 34.94 22.43 -12.55
N ASP A 745 36.11 22.93 -12.96
CA ASP A 745 36.80 24.05 -12.28
C ASP A 745 35.90 25.29 -12.09
N SER A 746 34.99 25.56 -13.03
CA SER A 746 34.04 26.68 -12.95
C SER A 746 32.92 26.51 -11.92
N TYR A 747 32.70 25.29 -11.40
CA TYR A 747 31.56 24.93 -10.55
C TYR A 747 31.96 24.25 -9.23
N ARG A 748 33.24 23.90 -9.05
CA ARG A 748 33.73 23.11 -7.92
C ARG A 748 33.34 23.68 -6.55
N GLU A 749 33.33 25.01 -6.43
CA GLU A 749 32.97 25.75 -5.21
C GLU A 749 31.48 26.09 -5.09
N LEU A 750 30.64 25.67 -6.05
CA LEU A 750 29.20 25.95 -6.07
C LEU A 750 28.40 24.77 -5.51
N SER A 751 27.38 25.08 -4.72
CA SER A 751 26.39 24.08 -4.29
C SER A 751 25.63 23.51 -5.51
N PRO A 752 25.11 22.27 -5.44
CA PRO A 752 24.31 21.67 -6.52
C PRO A 752 23.17 22.59 -6.98
N LYS A 753 22.48 23.22 -6.02
CA LYS A 753 21.39 24.16 -6.29
C LYS A 753 21.83 25.37 -7.12
N GLN A 754 22.99 25.96 -6.81
CA GLN A 754 23.54 27.09 -7.57
C GLN A 754 23.91 26.67 -9.00
N ILE A 755 24.48 25.48 -9.17
CA ILE A 755 24.83 24.93 -10.50
C ILE A 755 23.57 24.75 -11.36
N PHE A 756 22.51 24.18 -10.79
CA PHE A 756 21.23 24.02 -11.49
C PHE A 756 20.63 25.36 -11.89
N GLN A 757 20.54 26.32 -10.96
CA GLN A 757 20.00 27.66 -11.23
C GLN A 757 20.79 28.39 -12.32
N LEU A 758 22.11 28.28 -12.32
CA LEU A 758 22.97 28.90 -13.32
C LEU A 758 22.62 28.39 -14.72
N HIS A 759 22.54 27.07 -14.91
CA HIS A 759 22.25 26.48 -16.21
C HIS A 759 20.80 26.64 -16.66
N GLU A 760 19.82 26.53 -15.76
CA GLU A 760 18.42 26.81 -16.10
C GLU A 760 18.26 28.26 -16.56
N ASN A 761 18.87 29.22 -15.86
CA ASN A 761 18.82 30.64 -16.23
C ASN A 761 19.57 30.94 -17.53
N GLU A 762 20.69 30.26 -17.78
CA GLU A 762 21.42 30.33 -19.05
C GLU A 762 20.52 29.89 -20.22
N LYS A 763 19.88 28.73 -20.12
CA LYS A 763 18.99 28.19 -21.16
C LYS A 763 17.72 29.01 -21.35
N LYS A 764 17.08 29.44 -20.26
CA LYS A 764 15.92 30.34 -20.31
C LYS A 764 16.26 31.66 -21.00
N ARG A 765 17.44 32.23 -20.71
CA ARG A 765 17.91 33.46 -21.40
C ARG A 765 18.11 33.25 -22.89
N GLN A 766 18.61 32.08 -23.30
CA GLN A 766 18.84 31.74 -24.70
C GLN A 766 17.55 31.53 -25.48
N TYR A 767 16.54 30.87 -24.89
CA TYR A 767 15.42 30.34 -25.67
C TYR A 767 14.02 30.72 -25.20
N SER A 768 13.77 31.03 -23.91
CA SER A 768 12.40 31.22 -23.40
C SER A 768 11.62 32.26 -24.20
N ARG A 769 12.22 33.42 -24.46
CA ARG A 769 11.54 34.50 -25.19
C ARG A 769 11.32 34.16 -26.67
N ARG A 770 12.31 33.51 -27.31
CA ARG A 770 12.19 33.08 -28.71
C ARG A 770 11.09 32.04 -28.88
N VAL A 771 11.06 31.02 -28.03
CA VAL A 771 10.03 29.98 -28.09
C VAL A 771 8.64 30.54 -27.79
N LEU A 772 8.55 31.49 -26.85
CA LEU A 772 7.27 32.11 -26.52
C LEU A 772 6.76 33.04 -27.65
N GLU A 773 7.61 33.91 -28.17
CA GLU A 773 7.20 34.96 -29.12
C GLU A 773 7.16 34.48 -30.58
N VAL A 774 8.06 33.57 -30.98
CA VAL A 774 8.16 33.07 -32.35
C VAL A 774 7.42 31.74 -32.53
N GLU A 775 7.68 30.75 -31.66
CA GLU A 775 7.03 29.42 -31.75
C GLU A 775 5.64 29.38 -31.13
N GLN A 776 5.25 30.41 -30.37
CA GLN A 776 4.01 30.45 -29.59
C GLN A 776 3.83 29.22 -28.68
N ALA A 777 4.95 28.78 -28.09
CA ALA A 777 5.05 27.54 -27.32
C ALA A 777 5.68 27.77 -25.94
N THR A 778 5.64 26.75 -25.09
CA THR A 778 6.32 26.78 -23.78
C THR A 778 7.74 26.23 -23.88
N PHE A 779 8.68 26.76 -23.10
CA PHE A 779 10.05 26.26 -23.01
C PHE A 779 10.40 25.80 -21.60
N THR A 780 10.96 24.59 -21.47
CA THR A 780 11.42 24.05 -20.18
C THR A 780 12.84 23.48 -20.32
N PRO A 781 13.86 24.03 -19.64
CA PRO A 781 15.19 23.45 -19.63
C PRO A 781 15.23 22.19 -18.76
N LEU A 782 15.84 21.13 -19.27
CA LEU A 782 16.04 19.86 -18.58
C LEU A 782 17.52 19.72 -18.16
N VAL A 783 17.86 20.25 -16.99
CA VAL A 783 19.23 20.27 -16.45
C VAL A 783 19.49 19.11 -15.48
N PHE A 784 20.57 18.38 -15.74
CA PHE A 784 21.08 17.26 -14.95
C PHE A 784 22.57 17.45 -14.62
N THR A 785 23.04 16.81 -13.55
CA THR A 785 24.48 16.63 -13.31
C THR A 785 24.93 15.25 -13.80
N SER A 786 26.21 15.12 -14.15
CA SER A 786 26.83 13.84 -14.50
C SER A 786 26.85 12.84 -13.34
N THR A 787 26.57 13.28 -12.12
CA THR A 787 26.43 12.45 -10.91
C THR A 787 24.99 11.98 -10.68
N GLY A 788 24.04 12.38 -11.53
CA GLY A 788 22.64 11.93 -11.51
C GLY A 788 21.65 12.88 -10.83
N GLY A 789 22.10 14.02 -10.32
CA GLY A 789 21.21 15.06 -9.78
C GLY A 789 20.39 15.74 -10.88
N MET A 790 19.21 16.26 -10.51
CA MET A 790 18.30 16.94 -11.44
C MET A 790 17.78 18.27 -10.87
N ALA A 791 17.62 19.25 -11.75
CA ALA A 791 17.07 20.55 -11.40
C ALA A 791 15.55 20.51 -11.15
N ASP A 792 14.98 21.60 -10.64
CA ASP A 792 13.57 21.62 -10.23
C ASP A 792 12.60 21.59 -11.41
N GLU A 793 12.96 22.18 -12.56
CA GLU A 793 12.15 22.06 -13.78
C GLU A 793 12.09 20.62 -14.28
N CYS A 794 13.21 19.87 -14.22
CA CYS A 794 13.23 18.43 -14.53
C CYS A 794 12.28 17.64 -13.62
N LYS A 795 12.29 17.93 -12.32
CA LYS A 795 11.44 17.22 -11.35
C LYS A 795 9.95 17.43 -11.68
N ARG A 796 9.57 18.65 -12.09
CA ARG A 796 8.20 18.96 -12.53
C ARG A 796 7.86 18.25 -13.83
N PHE A 797 8.76 18.28 -14.81
CA PHE A 797 8.62 17.55 -16.06
C PHE A 797 8.39 16.03 -15.82
N HIS A 798 9.22 15.37 -15.01
CA HIS A 798 9.05 13.95 -14.71
C HIS A 798 7.79 13.64 -13.91
N SER A 799 7.35 14.55 -13.02
CA SER A 799 6.09 14.38 -12.28
C SER A 799 4.90 14.41 -13.25
N ARG A 800 4.87 15.37 -14.17
CA ARG A 800 3.83 15.43 -15.22
C ARG A 800 3.86 14.22 -16.14
N LEU A 801 5.05 13.81 -16.58
CA LEU A 801 5.22 12.63 -17.43
C LEU A 801 4.72 11.36 -16.72
N ALA A 802 4.97 11.23 -15.41
CA ALA A 802 4.46 10.11 -14.61
C ALA A 802 2.94 10.10 -14.51
N GLU A 803 2.29 11.25 -14.31
CA GLU A 803 0.81 11.36 -14.32
C GLU A 803 0.22 10.84 -15.64
N LEU A 804 0.75 11.31 -16.77
CA LEU A 804 0.27 10.93 -18.09
C LEU A 804 0.49 9.43 -18.37
N LEU A 805 1.65 8.89 -18.00
CA LEU A 805 1.97 7.48 -18.16
C LEU A 805 1.12 6.58 -17.27
N ALA A 806 0.95 6.95 -16.00
CA ALA A 806 0.14 6.22 -15.04
C ALA A 806 -1.32 6.14 -15.53
N LEU A 807 -1.88 7.27 -15.98
CA LEU A 807 -3.22 7.34 -16.55
C LEU A 807 -3.35 6.45 -17.79
N LYS A 808 -2.39 6.49 -18.71
CA LYS A 808 -2.43 5.69 -19.96
C LYS A 808 -2.33 4.19 -19.69
N LYS A 809 -1.48 3.77 -18.74
CA LYS A 809 -1.25 2.36 -18.42
C LYS A 809 -2.23 1.79 -17.39
N GLY A 810 -2.94 2.64 -16.65
CA GLY A 810 -3.74 2.23 -15.50
C GLY A 810 -2.89 1.89 -14.27
N ASP A 811 -1.65 2.37 -14.22
CA ASP A 811 -0.68 2.10 -13.16
C ASP A 811 -0.79 3.10 -11.99
N ASP A 812 -0.16 2.77 -10.86
CA ASP A 812 0.01 3.70 -9.73
C ASP A 812 1.10 4.75 -10.00
N TYR A 813 0.80 6.02 -9.68
CA TYR A 813 1.72 7.14 -9.89
C TYR A 813 3.09 6.93 -9.20
N ALA A 814 3.11 6.41 -7.97
CA ALA A 814 4.36 6.23 -7.23
C ALA A 814 5.26 5.16 -7.89
N THR A 815 4.65 4.10 -8.44
CA THR A 815 5.36 3.10 -9.24
C THR A 815 5.90 3.72 -10.53
N THR A 816 5.09 4.48 -11.25
CA THR A 816 5.50 5.10 -12.52
C THR A 816 6.62 6.12 -12.34
N ILE A 817 6.55 7.02 -11.35
CA ILE A 817 7.60 8.01 -11.10
C ILE A 817 8.92 7.35 -10.64
N SER A 818 8.83 6.24 -9.88
CA SER A 818 10.00 5.47 -9.48
C SER A 818 10.70 4.84 -10.70
N TRP A 819 9.91 4.29 -11.63
CA TRP A 819 10.41 3.74 -12.90
C TRP A 819 11.10 4.80 -13.77
N ILE A 820 10.51 5.99 -13.96
CA ILE A 820 11.13 7.10 -14.71
C ILE A 820 12.47 7.47 -14.09
N ARG A 821 12.51 7.69 -12.77
CA ARG A 821 13.74 8.07 -12.06
C ARG A 821 14.83 7.01 -12.18
N ALA A 822 14.47 5.73 -12.11
CA ALA A 822 15.42 4.64 -12.32
C ALA A 822 15.99 4.68 -13.74
N LYS A 823 15.15 4.76 -14.78
CA LYS A 823 15.58 4.86 -16.19
C LYS A 823 16.57 6.01 -16.42
N ILE A 824 16.22 7.21 -15.94
CA ILE A 824 17.07 8.40 -16.05
C ILE A 824 18.39 8.21 -15.29
N SER A 825 18.35 7.68 -14.07
CA SER A 825 19.55 7.42 -13.27
C SER A 825 20.52 6.46 -13.97
N PHE A 826 20.02 5.37 -14.56
CA PHE A 826 20.86 4.45 -15.36
C PHE A 826 21.41 5.09 -16.63
N ALA A 827 20.63 5.93 -17.32
CA ALA A 827 21.08 6.61 -18.54
C ALA A 827 22.20 7.62 -18.23
N ILE A 828 22.06 8.41 -17.16
CA ILE A 828 23.12 9.32 -16.70
C ILE A 828 24.36 8.52 -16.27
N LEU A 829 24.17 7.46 -15.50
CA LEU A 829 25.28 6.64 -15.02
C LEU A 829 26.07 6.01 -16.17
N ARG A 830 25.39 5.36 -17.11
CA ARG A 830 26.05 4.69 -18.24
C ARG A 830 26.73 5.67 -19.18
N SER A 831 26.13 6.83 -19.41
CA SER A 831 26.77 7.87 -20.21
C SER A 831 28.01 8.43 -19.51
N ALA A 832 28.00 8.60 -18.18
CA ALA A 832 29.19 8.96 -17.40
C ALA A 832 30.28 7.87 -17.46
N LEU A 833 29.91 6.60 -17.31
CA LEU A 833 30.83 5.47 -17.47
C LEU A 833 31.39 5.37 -18.90
N LEU A 834 30.60 5.77 -19.91
CA LEU A 834 31.07 5.85 -21.29
C LEU A 834 32.10 6.97 -21.48
N CYS A 835 31.93 8.12 -20.84
CA CYS A 835 32.96 9.18 -20.81
C CYS A 835 34.28 8.65 -20.23
N LEU A 836 34.20 7.79 -19.21
CA LEU A 836 35.34 7.24 -18.49
C LEU A 836 36.04 6.08 -19.24
N ARG A 837 35.27 5.15 -19.80
CA ARG A 837 35.76 3.85 -20.33
C ARG A 837 35.50 3.62 -21.83
N GLY A 838 34.82 4.56 -22.51
CA GLY A 838 34.36 4.38 -23.88
C GLY A 838 35.47 3.98 -24.85
N THR A 839 35.22 2.94 -25.64
CA THR A 839 36.06 2.61 -26.79
C THR A 839 35.76 3.59 -27.93
N ARG A 840 36.78 4.08 -28.63
CA ARG A 840 36.65 4.99 -29.79
C ARG A 840 36.13 4.28 -31.06
N ARG A 841 35.19 3.33 -30.93
CA ARG A 841 34.50 2.66 -32.04
C ARG A 841 32.99 2.76 -31.83
N LYS A 842 32.26 3.14 -32.91
CA LYS A 842 30.81 3.29 -32.93
C LYS A 842 30.10 2.02 -32.43
N ARG A 843 29.31 2.15 -31.36
CA ARG A 843 28.37 1.10 -30.92
C ARG A 843 27.05 1.29 -31.68
N ARG A 844 26.45 0.20 -32.16
CA ARG A 844 25.11 0.22 -32.80
C ARG A 844 24.04 0.49 -31.74
N VAL A 845 23.10 1.37 -32.09
CA VAL A 845 21.89 1.69 -31.32
C VAL A 845 21.03 0.43 -31.20
N ALA A 846 20.54 0.15 -29.99
CA ALA A 846 19.59 -0.94 -29.75
C ALA A 846 18.18 -0.49 -30.12
N ASN A 847 17.47 -1.27 -30.94
CA ASN A 847 16.08 -1.04 -31.28
C ASN A 847 15.21 -1.50 -30.10
N ILE A 848 14.51 -0.56 -29.46
CA ILE A 848 13.45 -0.83 -28.49
C ILE A 848 12.14 -0.68 -29.26
N SER A 849 11.73 -1.73 -29.97
CA SER A 849 10.38 -1.81 -30.54
C SER A 849 9.72 -3.06 -30.00
N ASP A 850 8.56 -2.85 -29.39
CA ASP A 850 7.62 -3.83 -28.83
C ASP A 850 8.14 -4.67 -27.67
N THR A 851 7.95 -4.13 -26.46
CA THR A 851 7.79 -4.95 -25.26
C THR A 851 6.61 -4.42 -24.45
N ASP A 852 5.46 -5.10 -24.57
CA ASP A 852 4.40 -5.04 -23.57
C ASP A 852 4.97 -5.57 -22.25
N ILE A 853 5.19 -4.69 -21.28
CA ILE A 853 5.66 -5.05 -19.93
C ILE A 853 4.71 -4.40 -18.93
N THR A 854 3.97 -5.26 -18.21
CA THR A 854 3.15 -4.90 -17.06
C THR A 854 4.03 -4.43 -15.90
N SER A 855 3.62 -3.33 -15.29
CA SER A 855 4.26 -2.69 -14.12
C SER A 855 4.34 -3.59 -12.88
N GLU A 856 3.56 -4.69 -12.85
CA GLU A 856 3.59 -5.72 -11.81
C GLU A 856 4.97 -6.39 -11.65
N SER A 857 5.82 -6.37 -12.67
CA SER A 857 7.18 -6.92 -12.59
C SER A 857 8.14 -6.08 -11.73
N ALA A 858 7.84 -4.79 -11.49
CA ALA A 858 8.55 -3.99 -10.49
C ALA A 858 8.14 -4.35 -9.05
N GLN A 859 7.01 -5.06 -8.89
CA GLN A 859 6.54 -5.63 -7.63
C GLN A 859 6.91 -7.12 -7.47
N ALA A 860 7.71 -7.70 -8.37
CA ALA A 860 8.04 -9.12 -8.32
C ALA A 860 9.04 -9.46 -7.20
N ARG A 861 8.45 -9.78 -6.04
CA ARG A 861 8.97 -10.55 -4.89
C ARG A 861 10.04 -9.87 -4.03
N ILE A 862 9.57 -9.07 -3.06
CA ILE A 862 10.14 -9.06 -1.69
C ILE A 862 9.77 -10.37 -1.02
#